data_AF-A0A7X6SV62-F1
#
_entry.id   AF-A0A7X6SV62-F1
#
_cell.length_a   1.000
_cell.length_b   1.000
_cell.length_c   1.000
_cell.angle_alpha   90.00
_cell.angle_beta   90.00
_cell.angle_gamma   90.00
#
_symmetry.space_group_name_H-M   'P 1'
#
loop_
_entity.id
_entity.type
_entity.pdbx_description
1 polymer ?
#
loop_
_entity_poly.entity_id
_entity_poly.type
_entity_poly.pdbx_seq_one_letter_code
_entity_poly.pdbx_strand_id
1 'polypeptide(L)'
;MIKNLTKKMRRLLATIISTLLVLNVIMPVEAKAVESPYDSGPLAAYVEDAYSYAYGGLLDLRLLNEWVQLQDGTNLSVADLRGVDQLWESPADNNQAANRHTIDLQALGLIYLNLGYLPLPLVGEDGLLQFVLGDAQVGALREYAHAPLATQAHGAAGVVSDSGGLELTQPGEGYNAKVDILSLLNLGGINLITENVITEAALELGAVSAVAKAPDMSDVPEGTPPVCDTNLTATQVGDPADDTWVCSGYQVADAQLVLDSPLVGNVVTTLNSTLAGLLETTESTLNVLLGSNSVLSAIYDIPLVGTVLKGVVDLSLEADIPAMDITSALLTDPLTSSDELVSIDLGTGKITVDLKQLHGGNLNGLTANASLLTAAQLIQITDTVTNLLTAPKEQEPNGLNARLDKILRGENKRGGLYATEIKLNSCVLGLFPGVCTLEADIYTTLGGLLNPNVERTYSLAEYEANPYDYYYVDGNLGLVLGGVIAGLLGGVGPIVEGLLFGEGTGLLGGLLGDLQSAVISPLLLALNPILTQVLDPIANIIINRQTEQVVEHGTVFTVSALELNVLDLGTSGEALHLPLATASVMAQRTRLIDLNLDVAKIGDGRGLHTEGYTYDLDCAADGWSGLTAQGLTYDQLNVGSGFSYADNQLHLTGATGGLAEPLRVKPGAECTVTANPAPAGHDALRPTPTGEDPTAARTPYTYFLGTDATGVLVSGDTPTGQPTSMSSTGVTLDGTQVKVDATDVGAEWKTHSFTFVVPEDAESHRVSVVHAYDLDRRDIDITKAVAGASIEDKFAFQYSLDG
;
A
#
# COMPACT_ATOMS: atom_id res chain seq x y z
N MET A 1 -33.30 47.76 -12.33
CA MET A 1 -32.42 48.02 -13.49
C MET A 1 -31.24 47.03 -13.56
N ILE A 2 -30.55 46.76 -12.45
CA ILE A 2 -29.37 45.85 -12.36
C ILE A 2 -29.68 44.38 -12.73
N LYS A 3 -30.83 43.81 -12.30
CA LYS A 3 -31.23 42.43 -12.66
C LYS A 3 -31.46 42.21 -14.17
N ASN A 4 -31.79 43.27 -14.91
CA ASN A 4 -31.97 43.19 -16.37
C ASN A 4 -30.62 43.30 -17.12
N LEU A 5 -29.61 43.89 -16.48
CA LEU A 5 -28.25 44.01 -17.03
C LEU A 5 -27.51 42.67 -16.94
N THR A 6 -27.60 41.97 -15.80
CA THR A 6 -27.01 40.63 -15.61
C THR A 6 -27.61 39.59 -16.53
N LYS A 7 -28.94 39.63 -16.77
CA LYS A 7 -29.60 38.71 -17.71
C LYS A 7 -29.18 38.97 -19.17
N LYS A 8 -28.94 40.22 -19.55
CA LYS A 8 -28.42 40.58 -20.88
C LYS A 8 -26.95 40.21 -21.04
N MET A 9 -26.12 40.41 -20.02
CA MET A 9 -24.70 39.98 -20.03
C MET A 9 -24.55 38.47 -20.16
N ARG A 10 -25.32 37.67 -19.41
CA ARG A 10 -25.26 36.20 -19.51
C ARG A 10 -25.66 35.69 -20.89
N ARG A 11 -26.68 36.31 -21.51
CA ARG A 11 -27.06 35.99 -22.88
C ARG A 11 -25.98 36.38 -23.88
N LEU A 12 -25.36 37.55 -23.71
CA LEU A 12 -24.27 37.99 -24.60
C LEU A 12 -23.05 37.07 -24.49
N LEU A 13 -22.68 36.65 -23.27
CA LEU A 13 -21.58 35.73 -23.01
C LEU A 13 -21.86 34.34 -23.61
N ALA A 14 -23.07 33.81 -23.44
CA ALA A 14 -23.48 32.54 -24.02
C ALA A 14 -23.47 32.59 -25.56
N THR A 15 -23.92 33.69 -26.17
CA THR A 15 -23.84 33.86 -27.63
C THR A 15 -22.38 33.93 -28.09
N ILE A 16 -21.50 34.63 -27.39
CA ILE A 16 -20.08 34.70 -27.74
C ILE A 16 -19.42 33.31 -27.66
N ILE A 17 -19.67 32.56 -26.59
CA ILE A 17 -19.12 31.21 -26.41
C ILE A 17 -19.64 30.23 -27.48
N SER A 18 -20.94 30.26 -27.79
CA SER A 18 -21.49 29.44 -28.89
C SER A 18 -20.92 29.84 -30.26
N THR A 19 -20.67 31.13 -30.50
CA THR A 19 -20.09 31.57 -31.77
C THR A 19 -18.62 31.17 -31.89
N LEU A 20 -17.87 31.16 -30.78
CA LEU A 20 -16.47 30.71 -30.74
C LEU A 20 -16.32 29.19 -30.92
N LEU A 21 -17.29 28.40 -30.40
CA LEU A 21 -17.37 26.95 -30.61
C LEU A 21 -17.73 26.59 -32.05
N VAL A 22 -18.67 27.31 -32.68
CA VAL A 22 -19.06 27.07 -34.09
C VAL A 22 -17.96 27.48 -35.08
N LEU A 23 -17.11 28.44 -34.69
CA LEU A 23 -15.97 28.89 -35.50
C LEU A 23 -14.69 28.06 -35.27
N ASN A 24 -14.72 26.98 -34.48
CA ASN A 24 -13.53 26.16 -34.15
C ASN A 24 -12.34 26.96 -33.57
N VAL A 25 -12.60 28.13 -32.97
CA VAL A 25 -11.55 28.94 -32.32
C VAL A 25 -11.24 28.41 -30.91
N ILE A 26 -12.17 27.64 -30.32
CA ILE A 26 -11.98 26.89 -29.08
C ILE A 26 -12.26 25.42 -29.40
N MET A 27 -11.22 24.61 -29.54
CA MET A 27 -11.36 23.16 -29.53
C MET A 27 -11.57 22.72 -28.07
N PRO A 28 -12.49 21.80 -27.75
CA PRO A 28 -12.42 21.08 -26.48
C PRO A 28 -11.06 20.39 -26.46
N VAL A 29 -10.21 20.78 -25.52
CA VAL A 29 -8.98 20.06 -25.23
C VAL A 29 -9.41 18.64 -24.89
N GLU A 30 -8.87 17.63 -25.60
CA GLU A 30 -8.94 16.26 -25.11
C GLU A 30 -8.53 16.31 -23.64
N ALA A 31 -9.37 15.78 -22.74
CA ALA A 31 -9.03 15.69 -21.34
C ALA A 31 -7.78 14.82 -21.21
N LYS A 32 -6.60 15.46 -21.24
CA LYS A 32 -5.41 14.92 -20.63
C LYS A 32 -5.75 14.73 -19.17
N ALA A 33 -5.49 13.53 -18.65
CA ALA A 33 -5.46 13.29 -17.22
C ALA A 33 -4.65 14.42 -16.58
N VAL A 34 -5.30 15.19 -15.73
CA VAL A 34 -4.70 16.33 -15.03
C VAL A 34 -3.59 15.77 -14.15
N GLU A 35 -2.41 16.38 -14.22
CA GLU A 35 -1.24 16.05 -13.42
C GLU A 35 -1.62 16.05 -11.93
N SER A 36 -1.27 14.98 -11.24
CA SER A 36 -1.55 14.80 -9.82
C SER A 36 -0.55 15.62 -8.99
N PRO A 37 -0.85 15.98 -7.72
CA PRO A 37 0.10 16.61 -6.79
C PRO A 37 1.41 15.81 -6.56
N TYR A 38 1.54 14.62 -7.16
CA TYR A 38 2.79 13.93 -7.49
C TYR A 38 3.72 14.72 -8.43
N ASP A 39 3.45 15.99 -8.70
CA ASP A 39 4.17 16.80 -9.68
C ASP A 39 5.57 17.16 -9.17
N SER A 40 6.51 16.30 -9.55
CA SER A 40 7.93 16.45 -9.91
C SER A 40 8.83 17.47 -9.20
N GLY A 41 8.38 18.67 -8.80
CA GLY A 41 9.23 19.78 -8.37
C GLY A 41 9.88 19.63 -6.98
N PRO A 42 9.12 19.48 -5.88
CA PRO A 42 9.69 19.51 -4.53
C PRO A 42 10.56 18.30 -4.19
N LEU A 43 10.14 17.11 -4.61
CA LEU A 43 10.92 15.89 -4.36
C LEU A 43 12.17 15.85 -5.24
N ALA A 44 12.07 16.17 -6.55
CA ALA A 44 13.24 16.20 -7.42
C ALA A 44 14.27 17.23 -6.94
N ALA A 45 13.84 18.42 -6.51
CA ALA A 45 14.73 19.41 -5.91
C ALA A 45 15.32 18.95 -4.56
N TYR A 46 14.60 18.12 -3.80
CA TYR A 46 15.09 17.60 -2.52
C TYR A 46 16.16 16.51 -2.69
N VAL A 47 16.07 15.71 -3.75
CA VAL A 47 17.02 14.63 -4.05
C VAL A 47 17.96 14.96 -5.21
N GLU A 48 18.04 16.23 -5.62
CA GLU A 48 18.80 16.70 -6.79
C GLU A 48 20.27 16.24 -6.71
N ASP A 49 20.91 16.47 -5.57
CA ASP A 49 22.32 16.09 -5.32
C ASP A 49 22.50 14.65 -4.78
N ALA A 50 21.42 13.88 -4.60
CA ALA A 50 21.48 12.58 -3.96
C ALA A 50 21.73 11.45 -4.98
N TYR A 51 22.74 10.62 -4.74
CA TYR A 51 22.99 9.38 -5.46
C TYR A 51 22.15 8.21 -4.93
N SER A 52 21.79 8.26 -3.66
CA SER A 52 20.85 7.30 -3.05
C SER A 52 19.96 7.99 -2.03
N TYR A 53 18.74 7.46 -1.89
CA TYR A 53 17.74 7.98 -1.00
C TYR A 53 16.86 6.84 -0.49
N ALA A 54 16.55 6.87 0.81
CA ALA A 54 15.60 5.97 1.44
C ALA A 54 14.63 6.77 2.31
N TYR A 55 13.38 6.34 2.34
CA TYR A 55 12.36 6.93 3.19
C TYR A 55 11.38 5.89 3.70
N GLY A 56 10.97 6.06 4.95
CA GLY A 56 9.85 5.36 5.56
C GLY A 56 9.01 6.35 6.35
N GLY A 57 7.71 6.42 6.06
CA GLY A 57 6.77 7.23 6.84
C GLY A 57 5.40 6.57 6.92
N LEU A 58 4.77 6.57 8.09
CA LEU A 58 3.39 6.06 8.22
C LEU A 58 2.38 7.01 7.56
N LEU A 59 2.64 8.31 7.64
CA LEU A 59 1.87 9.37 7.01
C LEU A 59 2.83 10.24 6.20
N ASP A 60 2.80 10.14 4.88
CA ASP A 60 3.62 11.00 4.04
C ASP A 60 2.91 12.35 3.81
N LEU A 61 3.08 13.25 4.78
CA LEU A 61 2.47 14.59 4.75
C LEU A 61 3.21 15.56 3.81
N ARG A 62 4.31 15.14 3.17
CA ARG A 62 5.01 15.97 2.18
C ARG A 62 4.11 16.27 0.98
N LEU A 63 3.22 15.32 0.66
CA LEU A 63 2.19 15.45 -0.38
C LEU A 63 1.04 16.39 0.03
N LEU A 64 0.95 16.75 1.31
CA LEU A 64 -0.14 17.54 1.88
C LEU A 64 0.27 18.95 2.32
N ASN A 65 1.49 19.38 2.01
CA ASN A 65 2.11 20.61 2.52
C ASN A 65 1.24 21.88 2.39
N GLU A 66 0.41 21.97 1.34
CA GLU A 66 -0.47 23.14 1.13
C GLU A 66 -1.68 23.19 2.08
N TRP A 67 -2.01 22.07 2.74
CA TRP A 67 -3.22 21.91 3.54
C TRP A 67 -2.96 21.61 5.02
N VAL A 68 -1.72 21.53 5.51
CA VAL A 68 -1.42 21.15 6.90
C VAL A 68 -1.05 22.36 7.77
N GLN A 69 -1.73 22.51 8.92
CA GLN A 69 -1.50 23.58 9.90
C GLN A 69 -1.51 23.06 11.35
N LEU A 70 -0.84 23.76 12.26
CA LEU A 70 -1.00 23.58 13.70
C LEU A 70 -2.33 24.20 14.17
N GLN A 71 -2.76 23.79 15.35
CA GLN A 71 -3.98 24.28 16.01
C GLN A 71 -4.03 25.82 16.18
N ASP A 72 -2.87 26.49 16.18
CA ASP A 72 -2.76 27.95 16.28
C ASP A 72 -2.79 28.68 14.92
N GLY A 73 -2.97 27.94 13.82
CA GLY A 73 -3.03 28.46 12.45
C GLY A 73 -1.67 28.71 11.81
N THR A 74 -0.55 28.32 12.45
CA THR A 74 0.74 28.29 11.76
C THR A 74 0.80 27.13 10.77
N ASN A 75 1.27 27.39 9.55
CA ASN A 75 1.58 26.33 8.60
C ASN A 75 2.69 25.46 9.20
N LEU A 76 2.47 24.15 9.22
CA LEU A 76 3.54 23.21 9.54
C LEU A 76 4.54 23.25 8.40
N SER A 77 5.82 23.37 8.72
CA SER A 77 6.82 23.11 7.70
C SER A 77 6.87 21.61 7.46
N VAL A 78 7.07 21.19 6.21
CA VAL A 78 7.26 19.79 5.83
C VAL A 78 8.31 19.09 6.70
N ALA A 79 9.24 19.83 7.32
CA ALA A 79 10.29 19.32 8.20
C ALA A 79 9.79 18.84 9.58
N ASP A 80 8.64 19.32 10.06
CA ASP A 80 8.17 19.06 11.43
C ASP A 80 7.38 17.74 11.57
N LEU A 81 7.04 17.11 10.44
CA LEU A 81 6.23 15.88 10.37
C LEU A 81 6.76 14.88 9.34
N ARG A 82 8.07 14.91 9.08
CA ARG A 82 8.71 13.93 8.20
C ARG A 82 8.69 12.57 8.89
N GLY A 83 8.35 11.54 8.13
CA GLY A 83 8.87 10.20 8.41
C GLY A 83 10.41 10.21 8.41
N VAL A 84 11.05 9.08 8.62
CA VAL A 84 12.51 9.03 8.53
C VAL A 84 12.96 8.99 7.08
N ASP A 85 13.87 9.88 6.72
CA ASP A 85 14.60 9.85 5.47
C ASP A 85 16.11 9.70 5.71
N GLN A 86 16.81 9.22 4.69
CA GLN A 86 18.26 9.27 4.61
C GLN A 86 18.65 9.55 3.16
N LEU A 87 19.44 10.60 2.97
CA LEU A 87 19.96 11.01 1.66
C LEU A 87 21.45 10.77 1.62
N TRP A 88 21.92 10.41 0.44
CA TRP A 88 23.33 10.17 0.21
C TRP A 88 23.85 10.88 -1.01
N GLU A 89 24.66 11.90 -0.78
CA GLU A 89 25.18 12.85 -1.78
C GLU A 89 26.60 12.49 -2.27
N SER A 90 27.15 11.35 -1.82
CA SER A 90 28.50 10.90 -2.20
C SER A 90 28.48 9.48 -2.78
N PRO A 91 29.39 9.15 -3.70
CA PRO A 91 29.55 7.77 -4.18
C PRO A 91 30.20 6.78 -3.19
N ALA A 92 30.77 7.26 -2.07
CA ALA A 92 31.51 6.45 -1.10
C ALA A 92 30.62 5.77 -0.04
N ASP A 93 31.13 4.75 0.67
CA ASP A 93 30.50 4.26 1.91
C ASP A 93 30.78 5.24 3.05
N ASN A 94 29.76 5.57 3.83
CA ASN A 94 29.86 6.44 5.00
C ASN A 94 29.71 5.71 6.33
N ASN A 95 29.47 4.40 6.31
CA ASN A 95 29.12 3.59 7.47
C ASN A 95 27.97 4.19 8.31
N GLN A 96 27.06 4.95 7.69
CA GLN A 96 25.92 5.52 8.39
C GLN A 96 24.94 4.41 8.77
N ALA A 97 24.60 4.39 10.06
CA ALA A 97 23.53 3.55 10.56
C ALA A 97 22.17 4.02 10.01
N ALA A 98 21.23 3.09 9.92
CA ALA A 98 19.87 3.39 9.51
C ALA A 98 19.19 4.39 10.45
N ASN A 99 18.45 5.34 9.86
CA ASN A 99 17.55 6.22 10.58
C ASN A 99 16.27 5.45 10.96
N ARG A 100 15.87 5.60 12.22
CA ARG A 100 14.74 4.88 12.81
C ARG A 100 13.94 5.80 13.69
N HIS A 101 12.62 5.70 13.59
CA HIS A 101 11.72 6.40 14.49
C HIS A 101 10.63 5.46 14.97
N THR A 102 10.17 5.67 16.20
CA THR A 102 8.97 5.03 16.74
C THR A 102 7.93 6.12 16.87
N ILE A 103 6.78 5.93 16.24
CA ILE A 103 5.79 6.99 16.09
C ILE A 103 5.10 7.26 17.43
N ASP A 104 5.08 8.54 17.83
CA ASP A 104 4.26 9.02 18.94
C ASP A 104 2.92 9.53 18.40
N LEU A 105 1.86 8.74 18.59
CA LEU A 105 0.51 9.09 18.16
C LEU A 105 -0.04 10.33 18.89
N GLN A 106 0.48 10.69 20.07
CA GLN A 106 0.06 11.91 20.77
C GLN A 106 0.54 13.17 20.04
N ALA A 107 1.71 13.10 19.38
CA ALA A 107 2.22 14.20 18.57
C ALA A 107 1.40 14.38 17.28
N LEU A 108 0.92 13.29 16.67
CA LEU A 108 0.09 13.34 15.46
C LEU A 108 -1.30 13.95 15.71
N GLY A 109 -1.84 13.83 16.93
CA GLY A 109 -3.13 14.42 17.30
C GLY A 109 -3.16 15.95 17.39
N LEU A 110 -2.02 16.62 17.25
CA LEU A 110 -1.89 18.08 17.28
C LEU A 110 -1.95 18.72 15.88
N ILE A 111 -2.03 17.90 14.83
CA ILE A 111 -1.99 18.31 13.42
C ILE A 111 -3.40 18.53 12.91
N TYR A 112 -3.63 19.61 12.19
CA TYR A 112 -4.91 19.94 11.58
C TYR A 112 -4.78 20.05 10.06
N LEU A 113 -5.76 19.51 9.33
CA LEU A 113 -5.97 19.77 7.92
C LEU A 113 -6.79 21.06 7.76
N ASN A 114 -6.21 22.06 7.12
CA ASN A 114 -6.88 23.29 6.71
C ASN A 114 -7.50 23.11 5.33
N LEU A 115 -8.81 22.82 5.33
CA LEU A 115 -9.62 22.70 4.11
C LEU A 115 -10.35 24.03 3.79
N GLY A 116 -9.70 25.16 4.07
CA GLY A 116 -10.23 26.51 3.84
C GLY A 116 -10.91 27.11 5.07
N TYR A 117 -12.17 26.73 5.35
CA TYR A 117 -12.97 27.33 6.44
C TYR A 117 -13.12 26.44 7.68
N LEU A 118 -12.68 25.18 7.60
CA LEU A 118 -12.81 24.21 8.69
C LEU A 118 -11.45 23.56 8.96
N PRO A 119 -10.83 23.79 10.12
CA PRO A 119 -9.69 23.01 10.57
C PRO A 119 -10.18 21.66 11.11
N LEU A 120 -9.77 20.56 10.46
CA LEU A 120 -10.10 19.20 10.89
C LEU A 120 -8.87 18.57 11.57
N PRO A 121 -8.94 18.04 12.80
CA PRO A 121 -7.85 17.26 13.36
C PRO A 121 -7.49 16.10 12.41
N LEU A 122 -6.20 15.89 12.13
CA LEU A 122 -5.76 14.78 11.29
C LEU A 122 -5.91 13.45 12.05
N VAL A 123 -5.57 13.45 13.34
CA VAL A 123 -5.64 12.28 14.22
C VAL A 123 -6.35 12.61 15.52
N GLY A 124 -7.20 11.73 16.04
CA GLY A 124 -7.80 11.85 17.38
C GLY A 124 -9.32 11.66 17.44
N GLU A 125 -9.90 11.95 18.61
CA GLU A 125 -11.37 12.01 18.78
C GLU A 125 -11.90 13.14 17.90
N ASP A 126 -12.83 12.82 16.98
CA ASP A 126 -13.36 13.70 15.93
C ASP A 126 -12.35 14.12 14.82
N GLY A 127 -11.22 13.43 14.68
CA GLY A 127 -10.26 13.62 13.60
C GLY A 127 -10.49 12.73 12.37
N LEU A 128 -9.76 12.98 11.28
CA LEU A 128 -9.85 12.15 10.06
C LEU A 128 -9.46 10.69 10.30
N LEU A 129 -8.41 10.47 11.10
CA LEU A 129 -7.91 9.16 11.48
C LEU A 129 -8.06 8.98 13.00
N GLN A 130 -8.88 8.02 13.41
CA GLN A 130 -9.02 7.65 14.82
C GLN A 130 -8.30 6.33 15.08
N PHE A 131 -7.10 6.39 15.66
CA PHE A 131 -6.39 5.19 16.11
C PHE A 131 -6.90 4.78 17.49
N VAL A 132 -7.62 3.66 17.59
CA VAL A 132 -8.00 3.08 18.88
C VAL A 132 -6.89 2.13 19.32
N LEU A 133 -5.93 2.61 20.09
CA LEU A 133 -4.95 1.72 20.73
C LEU A 133 -5.55 1.16 22.03
N GLY A 134 -5.96 -0.10 22.00
CA GLY A 134 -6.03 -0.91 23.22
C GLY A 134 -4.63 -1.30 23.69
N ASP A 135 -4.50 -1.82 24.91
CA ASP A 135 -3.24 -2.29 25.54
C ASP A 135 -2.50 -3.42 24.77
N ALA A 136 -2.95 -3.77 23.56
CA ALA A 136 -2.33 -4.75 22.68
C ALA A 136 -1.01 -4.18 22.12
N GLN A 137 0.08 -4.85 22.49
CA GLN A 137 1.43 -4.67 21.95
C GLN A 137 1.51 -5.12 20.48
N VAL A 138 0.73 -4.51 19.59
CA VAL A 138 1.03 -4.55 18.15
C VAL A 138 2.42 -3.94 18.02
N GLY A 139 3.37 -4.66 17.41
CA GLY A 139 4.76 -4.23 17.29
C GLY A 139 4.83 -2.74 16.95
N ALA A 140 5.60 -1.98 17.74
CA ALA A 140 5.58 -0.52 17.71
C ALA A 140 5.62 -0.03 16.25
N LEU A 141 4.69 0.85 15.87
CA LEU A 141 4.71 1.48 14.55
C LEU A 141 6.07 2.16 14.37
N ARG A 142 6.80 1.71 13.37
CA ARG A 142 8.19 2.05 13.15
C ARG A 142 8.36 2.57 11.74
N GLU A 143 9.32 3.47 11.64
CA GLU A 143 9.76 4.05 10.39
C GLU A 143 11.25 3.76 10.26
N TYR A 144 11.67 3.36 9.06
CA TYR A 144 13.02 2.90 8.76
C TYR A 144 13.48 3.51 7.43
N ALA A 145 14.68 4.08 7.44
CA ALA A 145 15.38 4.52 6.23
C ALA A 145 16.86 4.17 6.35
N HIS A 146 17.39 3.51 5.33
CA HIS A 146 18.81 3.15 5.24
C HIS A 146 19.33 3.33 3.82
N ALA A 147 20.21 4.31 3.61
CA ALA A 147 20.90 4.58 2.34
C ALA A 147 22.41 4.73 2.60
N PRO A 148 23.15 3.63 2.88
CA PRO A 148 24.56 3.69 3.26
C PRO A 148 25.51 3.95 2.07
N LEU A 149 25.06 3.66 0.85
CA LEU A 149 25.85 3.64 -0.37
C LEU A 149 25.04 4.18 -1.54
N ALA A 150 25.71 4.71 -2.56
CA ALA A 150 25.06 5.14 -3.79
C ALA A 150 24.24 4.02 -4.46
N THR A 151 24.62 2.76 -4.25
CA THR A 151 23.97 1.57 -4.84
C THR A 151 23.03 0.83 -3.89
N GLN A 152 22.72 1.37 -2.72
CA GLN A 152 21.88 0.70 -1.72
C GLN A 152 20.92 1.66 -1.05
N ALA A 153 19.63 1.30 -1.07
CA ALA A 153 18.60 2.02 -0.33
C ALA A 153 17.55 1.05 0.21
N HIS A 154 17.05 1.31 1.40
CA HIS A 154 15.99 0.53 2.04
C HIS A 154 15.11 1.44 2.90
N GLY A 155 13.87 1.64 2.47
CA GLY A 155 12.82 2.32 3.20
C GLY A 155 11.75 1.34 3.69
N ALA A 156 11.22 1.55 4.89
CA ALA A 156 10.08 0.79 5.39
C ALA A 156 9.26 1.56 6.43
N ALA A 157 7.95 1.31 6.50
CA ALA A 157 7.05 1.94 7.46
C ALA A 157 5.93 0.99 7.90
N GLY A 158 5.44 1.15 9.14
CA GLY A 158 4.33 0.39 9.71
C GLY A 158 4.77 -0.61 10.78
N VAL A 159 4.20 -1.82 10.78
CA VAL A 159 4.64 -2.93 11.65
C VAL A 159 5.89 -3.58 11.04
N VAL A 160 7.05 -2.98 11.33
CA VAL A 160 8.33 -3.36 10.75
C VAL A 160 9.36 -3.77 11.81
N SER A 161 10.13 -4.80 11.48
CA SER A 161 11.24 -5.33 12.30
C SER A 161 12.35 -4.30 12.54
N ASP A 162 13.27 -4.62 13.45
CA ASP A 162 14.53 -3.89 13.59
C ASP A 162 15.42 -3.97 12.33
N SER A 163 15.08 -4.73 11.29
CA SER A 163 15.80 -4.73 10.02
C SER A 163 15.01 -4.10 8.87
N GLY A 164 13.85 -3.48 9.15
CA GLY A 164 13.01 -2.87 8.11
C GLY A 164 12.23 -3.88 7.24
N GLY A 165 12.14 -5.15 7.67
CA GLY A 165 11.25 -6.17 7.09
C GLY A 165 9.85 -6.12 7.68
N LEU A 166 8.84 -6.53 6.89
CA LEU A 166 7.44 -6.51 7.30
C LEU A 166 7.14 -7.66 8.29
N GLU A 167 6.45 -7.38 9.39
CA GLU A 167 6.19 -8.35 10.47
C GLU A 167 4.70 -8.61 10.74
N LEU A 168 3.77 -8.32 9.82
CA LEU A 168 2.38 -8.77 9.97
C LEU A 168 2.26 -10.27 9.71
N THR A 169 2.81 -11.09 10.60
CA THR A 169 2.70 -12.55 10.55
C THR A 169 1.47 -13.06 11.31
N GLN A 170 0.89 -12.24 12.20
CA GLN A 170 -0.41 -12.46 12.84
C GLN A 170 -1.03 -11.10 13.17
N PRO A 171 -2.29 -10.80 12.76
CA PRO A 171 -2.99 -9.66 13.34
C PRO A 171 -3.09 -9.91 14.85
N GLY A 172 -2.44 -9.07 15.66
CA GLY A 172 -2.63 -9.12 17.10
C GLY A 172 -4.09 -8.81 17.45
N GLU A 173 -4.53 -9.15 18.67
CA GLU A 173 -5.83 -8.75 19.23
C GLU A 173 -5.89 -7.22 19.50
N GLY A 174 -5.55 -6.40 18.51
CA GLY A 174 -5.66 -4.94 18.52
C GLY A 174 -6.89 -4.47 17.76
N TYR A 175 -7.35 -3.25 18.05
CA TYR A 175 -8.45 -2.63 17.33
C TYR A 175 -7.97 -2.05 15.99
N ASN A 176 -8.86 -2.04 14.99
CA ASN A 176 -8.64 -1.37 13.72
C ASN A 176 -8.64 0.16 13.90
N ALA A 177 -7.85 0.86 13.08
CA ALA A 177 -7.91 2.31 12.94
C ALA A 177 -9.18 2.70 12.20
N LYS A 178 -9.90 3.73 12.63
CA LYS A 178 -11.14 4.18 11.99
C LYS A 178 -10.90 5.43 11.15
N VAL A 179 -11.43 5.44 9.94
CA VAL A 179 -11.58 6.64 9.10
C VAL A 179 -13.04 7.01 9.08
N ASP A 180 -13.40 8.20 9.56
CA ASP A 180 -14.78 8.68 9.58
C ASP A 180 -15.20 9.18 8.18
N ILE A 181 -16.03 8.39 7.50
CA ILE A 181 -16.52 8.67 6.15
C ILE A 181 -17.59 9.76 6.16
N LEU A 182 -18.40 9.87 7.21
CA LEU A 182 -19.44 10.90 7.29
C LEU A 182 -18.81 12.29 7.37
N SER A 183 -17.73 12.42 8.14
CA SER A 183 -16.93 13.65 8.19
C SER A 183 -16.39 14.03 6.80
N LEU A 184 -15.94 13.05 6.01
CA LEU A 184 -15.49 13.28 4.64
C LEU A 184 -16.61 13.74 3.71
N LEU A 185 -17.76 13.08 3.73
CA LEU A 185 -18.91 13.44 2.88
C LEU A 185 -19.44 14.84 3.20
N ASN A 186 -19.48 15.20 4.49
CA ASN A 186 -19.88 16.53 4.93
C ASN A 186 -18.94 17.63 4.40
N LEU A 187 -17.63 17.36 4.35
CA LEU A 187 -16.63 18.28 3.77
C LEU A 187 -16.87 18.54 2.27
N GLY A 188 -17.34 17.53 1.53
CA GLY A 188 -17.71 17.66 0.12
C GLY A 188 -18.99 18.43 -0.17
N GLY A 189 -19.61 19.03 0.84
CA GLY A 189 -20.89 19.73 0.72
C GLY A 189 -22.07 18.78 0.50
N ILE A 190 -21.86 17.47 0.65
CA ILE A 190 -22.92 16.48 0.72
C ILE A 190 -23.44 16.53 2.16
N ASN A 191 -24.36 17.45 2.43
CA ASN A 191 -25.12 17.43 3.67
C ASN A 191 -25.99 16.17 3.67
N LEU A 192 -25.47 15.08 4.23
CA LEU A 192 -26.27 13.92 4.61
C LEU A 192 -27.15 14.35 5.79
N ILE A 193 -28.24 15.07 5.47
CA ILE A 193 -29.33 15.35 6.41
C ILE A 193 -30.07 14.03 6.61
N THR A 194 -29.48 13.09 7.34
CA THR A 194 -30.19 11.90 7.80
C THR A 194 -29.61 11.44 9.13
N GLU A 195 -29.67 12.29 10.17
CA GLU A 195 -29.45 11.91 11.58
C GLU A 195 -30.27 10.68 12.01
N ASN A 196 -31.26 10.27 11.20
CA ASN A 196 -32.14 9.15 11.46
C ASN A 196 -31.89 7.89 10.59
N VAL A 197 -30.97 7.93 9.61
CA VAL A 197 -30.75 6.77 8.70
C VAL A 197 -29.38 6.12 8.90
N ILE A 198 -28.30 6.90 8.87
CA ILE A 198 -26.96 6.45 9.24
C ILE A 198 -26.39 7.46 10.23
N THR A 199 -25.99 6.96 11.40
CA THR A 199 -25.42 7.75 12.51
C THR A 199 -23.90 7.66 12.58
N GLU A 200 -23.32 6.56 12.08
CA GLU A 200 -21.87 6.35 11.97
C GLU A 200 -21.59 5.67 10.63
N ALA A 201 -20.56 6.12 9.90
CA ALA A 201 -19.97 5.37 8.79
C ALA A 201 -18.45 5.46 8.87
N ALA A 202 -17.82 4.33 9.14
CA ALA A 202 -16.39 4.25 9.36
C ALA A 202 -15.75 3.19 8.46
N LEU A 203 -14.62 3.51 7.86
CA LEU A 203 -13.71 2.51 7.31
C LEU A 203 -12.71 2.11 8.40
N GLU A 204 -12.81 0.88 8.86
CA GLU A 204 -11.92 0.30 9.86
C GLU A 204 -10.77 -0.42 9.14
N LEU A 205 -9.55 0.04 9.34
CA LEU A 205 -8.32 -0.50 8.74
C LEU A 205 -7.48 -1.21 9.80
N GLY A 206 -7.10 -2.45 9.52
CA GLY A 206 -6.11 -3.14 10.31
C GLY A 206 -4.71 -2.53 10.14
N ALA A 207 -3.72 -3.12 10.82
CA ALA A 207 -2.34 -2.66 10.68
C ALA A 207 -1.87 -2.69 9.21
N VAL A 208 -1.18 -1.63 8.80
CA VAL A 208 -0.62 -1.45 7.46
C VAL A 208 0.89 -1.35 7.51
N SER A 209 1.57 -1.84 6.47
CA SER A 209 3.01 -1.66 6.32
C SER A 209 3.45 -1.67 4.86
N ALA A 210 4.56 -1.01 4.57
CA ALA A 210 5.18 -1.01 3.26
C ALA A 210 6.70 -1.07 3.36
N VAL A 211 7.34 -1.65 2.34
CA VAL A 211 8.79 -1.75 2.22
C VAL A 211 9.20 -1.52 0.78
N ALA A 212 10.24 -0.73 0.60
CA ALA A 212 10.93 -0.56 -0.67
C ALA A 212 12.42 -0.76 -0.43
N LYS A 213 13.08 -1.53 -1.30
CA LYS A 213 14.52 -1.77 -1.21
C LYS A 213 15.14 -1.82 -2.59
N ALA A 214 16.13 -0.98 -2.83
CA ALA A 214 17.07 -1.16 -3.93
C ALA A 214 18.09 -2.23 -3.48
N PRO A 215 18.12 -3.41 -4.13
CA PRO A 215 19.05 -4.47 -3.74
C PRO A 215 20.50 -4.05 -4.00
N ASP A 216 21.40 -4.51 -3.14
CA ASP A 216 22.82 -4.24 -3.29
C ASP A 216 23.39 -4.90 -4.54
N MET A 217 23.97 -4.08 -5.42
CA MET A 217 24.57 -4.49 -6.68
C MET A 217 26.10 -4.63 -6.60
N SER A 218 26.72 -4.31 -5.46
CA SER A 218 28.18 -4.29 -5.34
C SER A 218 28.83 -5.66 -5.58
N ASP A 219 28.16 -6.74 -5.17
CA ASP A 219 28.64 -8.13 -5.26
C ASP A 219 27.95 -8.97 -6.36
N VAL A 220 27.06 -8.38 -7.14
CA VAL A 220 26.27 -9.10 -8.16
C VAL A 220 27.00 -9.05 -9.51
N PRO A 221 27.34 -10.19 -10.15
CA PRO A 221 27.94 -10.20 -11.47
C PRO A 221 27.03 -9.51 -12.50
N GLU A 222 27.62 -8.70 -13.37
CA GLU A 222 26.90 -7.96 -14.41
C GLU A 222 26.01 -8.90 -15.24
N GLY A 223 24.75 -8.51 -15.44
CA GLY A 223 23.75 -9.31 -16.14
C GLY A 223 23.01 -10.36 -15.29
N THR A 224 23.31 -10.49 -13.99
CA THR A 224 22.53 -11.33 -13.07
C THR A 224 21.45 -10.48 -12.37
N PRO A 225 20.15 -10.79 -12.51
CA PRO A 225 19.10 -10.06 -11.81
C PRO A 225 19.22 -10.28 -10.31
N PRO A 226 19.33 -9.24 -9.48
CA PRO A 226 19.42 -9.42 -8.04
C PRO A 226 18.06 -9.88 -7.49
N VAL A 227 18.09 -10.76 -6.49
CA VAL A 227 16.88 -11.38 -5.93
C VAL A 227 16.44 -10.62 -4.69
N CYS A 228 15.14 -10.31 -4.60
CA CYS A 228 14.59 -9.69 -3.40
C CYS A 228 14.67 -10.64 -2.20
N ASP A 229 15.08 -10.09 -1.06
CA ASP A 229 15.14 -10.85 0.18
C ASP A 229 13.74 -11.36 0.54
N THR A 230 13.60 -12.68 0.62
CA THR A 230 12.34 -13.35 0.96
C THR A 230 11.81 -12.95 2.33
N ASN A 231 12.68 -12.49 3.24
CA ASN A 231 12.30 -12.02 4.57
C ASN A 231 11.61 -10.65 4.56
N LEU A 232 11.64 -9.92 3.44
CA LEU A 232 10.96 -8.63 3.30
C LEU A 232 9.52 -8.79 2.80
N THR A 233 9.08 -10.00 2.42
CA THR A 233 7.78 -10.23 1.74
C THR A 233 7.56 -9.27 0.56
N ALA A 234 8.66 -8.92 -0.12
CA ALA A 234 8.69 -7.98 -1.23
C ALA A 234 8.84 -8.71 -2.57
N THR A 235 8.20 -8.19 -3.61
CA THR A 235 8.29 -8.65 -4.99
C THR A 235 9.15 -7.72 -5.83
N GLN A 236 9.76 -8.25 -6.89
CA GLN A 236 10.55 -7.49 -7.83
C GLN A 236 9.67 -6.59 -8.71
N VAL A 237 10.08 -5.34 -8.89
CA VAL A 237 9.44 -4.34 -9.77
C VAL A 237 10.53 -3.65 -10.60
N GLY A 238 10.20 -3.22 -11.81
CA GLY A 238 11.10 -2.53 -12.74
C GLY A 238 11.86 -3.43 -13.70
N ASP A 239 12.75 -2.84 -14.50
CA ASP A 239 13.62 -3.53 -15.44
C ASP A 239 14.94 -3.91 -14.75
N PRO A 240 15.30 -5.20 -14.70
CA PRO A 240 16.59 -5.63 -14.17
C PRO A 240 17.77 -5.14 -15.01
N ALA A 241 17.64 -4.25 -15.99
CA ALA A 241 18.69 -3.56 -16.74
C ALA A 241 18.93 -2.07 -16.35
N ASP A 242 18.06 -1.43 -15.55
CA ASP A 242 18.22 -0.01 -15.14
C ASP A 242 17.91 0.25 -13.64
N ASP A 243 17.89 1.53 -13.24
CA ASP A 243 17.68 2.02 -11.87
C ASP A 243 16.24 1.83 -11.35
N THR A 244 15.32 1.34 -12.18
CA THR A 244 13.93 1.05 -11.75
C THR A 244 13.83 -0.30 -11.01
N TRP A 245 14.88 -1.12 -11.03
CA TRP A 245 14.88 -2.43 -10.38
C TRP A 245 14.88 -2.33 -8.86
N VAL A 246 13.73 -2.61 -8.26
CA VAL A 246 13.52 -2.51 -6.81
C VAL A 246 12.72 -3.69 -6.26
N CYS A 247 12.84 -3.91 -4.96
CA CYS A 247 12.02 -4.82 -4.19
C CYS A 247 10.93 -4.03 -3.48
N SER A 248 9.67 -4.30 -3.82
CA SER A 248 8.51 -3.62 -3.26
C SER A 248 7.58 -4.60 -2.57
N GLY A 249 7.15 -4.28 -1.35
CA GLY A 249 6.20 -5.08 -0.58
C GLY A 249 5.25 -4.19 0.19
N TYR A 250 4.05 -4.71 0.44
CA TYR A 250 3.07 -4.06 1.30
C TYR A 250 2.23 -5.10 2.03
N GLN A 251 1.67 -4.72 3.18
CA GLN A 251 0.73 -5.53 3.92
C GLN A 251 -0.42 -4.68 4.47
N VAL A 252 -1.64 -5.22 4.38
CA VAL A 252 -2.87 -4.69 4.99
C VAL A 252 -3.53 -5.84 5.75
N ALA A 253 -3.64 -5.71 7.07
CA ALA A 253 -4.15 -6.79 7.92
C ALA A 253 -5.65 -7.05 7.72
N ASP A 254 -6.42 -5.97 7.61
CA ASP A 254 -7.88 -6.03 7.52
C ASP A 254 -8.42 -4.72 6.95
N ALA A 255 -9.62 -4.77 6.35
CA ALA A 255 -10.37 -3.58 5.99
C ALA A 255 -11.86 -3.88 6.05
N GLN A 256 -12.59 -3.14 6.89
CA GLN A 256 -14.02 -3.32 7.08
C GLN A 256 -14.74 -1.97 6.97
N LEU A 257 -15.90 -1.96 6.31
CA LEU A 257 -16.81 -0.83 6.39
C LEU A 257 -17.84 -1.10 7.47
N VAL A 258 -17.93 -0.22 8.46
CA VAL A 258 -18.91 -0.30 9.54
C VAL A 258 -19.86 0.87 9.44
N LEU A 259 -21.15 0.55 9.38
CA LEU A 259 -22.25 1.52 9.33
C LEU A 259 -23.15 1.29 10.53
N ASP A 260 -23.58 2.37 11.18
CA ASP A 260 -24.60 2.34 12.21
C ASP A 260 -25.90 2.93 11.68
N SER A 261 -26.97 2.14 11.64
CA SER A 261 -28.27 2.54 11.13
C SER A 261 -29.38 2.31 12.17
N PRO A 262 -29.90 3.39 12.79
CA PRO A 262 -31.02 3.29 13.72
C PRO A 262 -32.28 2.70 13.07
N LEU A 263 -32.46 2.85 11.76
CA LEU A 263 -33.57 2.22 11.04
C LEU A 263 -33.49 0.70 11.12
N VAL A 264 -32.30 0.12 10.98
CA VAL A 264 -32.07 -1.32 11.09
C VAL A 264 -32.35 -1.79 12.52
N GLY A 265 -31.91 -1.05 13.53
CA GLY A 265 -32.21 -1.37 14.94
C GLY A 265 -33.71 -1.38 15.27
N ASN A 266 -34.50 -0.55 14.57
CA ASN A 266 -35.96 -0.49 14.73
C ASN A 266 -36.73 -1.53 13.90
N VAL A 267 -36.04 -2.32 13.05
CA VAL A 267 -36.70 -3.34 12.22
C VAL A 267 -37.36 -4.40 13.10
N VAL A 268 -36.67 -4.88 14.15
CA VAL A 268 -37.17 -5.99 14.98
C VAL A 268 -38.44 -5.62 15.73
N THR A 269 -38.51 -4.41 16.30
CA THR A 269 -39.69 -3.91 16.99
C THR A 269 -40.86 -3.70 16.04
N THR A 270 -40.58 -3.15 14.85
CA THR A 270 -41.58 -2.96 13.79
C THR A 270 -42.10 -4.30 13.28
N LEU A 271 -41.21 -5.25 12.96
CA LEU A 271 -41.55 -6.61 12.54
C LEU A 271 -42.44 -7.31 13.58
N ASN A 272 -42.10 -7.24 14.87
CA ASN A 272 -42.90 -7.86 15.92
C ASN A 272 -44.32 -7.27 15.98
N SER A 273 -44.45 -5.94 15.91
CA SER A 273 -45.75 -5.27 15.93
C SER A 273 -46.61 -5.56 14.69
N THR A 274 -45.99 -5.58 13.50
CA THR A 274 -46.67 -5.89 12.24
C THR A 274 -47.07 -7.36 12.19
N LEU A 275 -46.18 -8.26 12.61
CA LEU A 275 -46.46 -9.69 12.71
C LEU A 275 -47.63 -9.95 13.65
N ALA A 276 -47.67 -9.34 14.84
CA ALA A 276 -48.79 -9.53 15.77
C ALA A 276 -50.14 -9.17 15.13
N GLY A 277 -50.22 -8.02 14.47
CA GLY A 277 -51.44 -7.61 13.74
C GLY A 277 -51.79 -8.53 12.57
N LEU A 278 -50.78 -9.02 11.83
CA LEU A 278 -51.01 -9.99 10.76
C LEU A 278 -51.47 -11.35 11.32
N LEU A 279 -50.93 -11.83 12.44
CA LEU A 279 -51.35 -13.08 13.07
C LEU A 279 -52.79 -13.01 13.60
N GLU A 280 -53.22 -11.90 14.18
CA GLU A 280 -54.62 -11.70 14.59
C GLU A 280 -55.60 -11.81 13.39
N THR A 281 -55.27 -11.16 12.27
CA THR A 281 -56.09 -11.26 11.04
C THR A 281 -56.05 -12.66 10.42
N THR A 282 -54.91 -13.32 10.56
CA THR A 282 -54.65 -14.69 10.10
C THR A 282 -55.48 -15.70 10.88
N GLU A 283 -55.50 -15.58 12.20
CA GLU A 283 -56.29 -16.41 13.10
C GLU A 283 -57.79 -16.26 12.80
N SER A 284 -58.27 -15.03 12.62
CA SER A 284 -59.66 -14.78 12.20
C SER A 284 -60.00 -15.49 10.88
N THR A 285 -59.10 -15.43 9.90
CA THR A 285 -59.28 -16.08 8.60
C THR A 285 -59.25 -17.61 8.72
N LEU A 286 -58.32 -18.15 9.50
CA LEU A 286 -58.20 -19.58 9.75
C LEU A 286 -59.45 -20.11 10.47
N ASN A 287 -59.94 -19.40 11.49
CA ASN A 287 -61.17 -19.73 12.21
C ASN A 287 -62.41 -19.69 11.30
N VAL A 288 -62.48 -18.75 10.36
CA VAL A 288 -63.55 -18.75 9.33
C VAL A 288 -63.43 -19.95 8.40
N LEU A 289 -62.21 -20.30 7.97
CA LEU A 289 -61.98 -21.45 7.07
C LEU A 289 -62.29 -22.79 7.76
N LEU A 290 -61.86 -22.96 9.02
CA LEU A 290 -62.13 -24.13 9.85
C LEU A 290 -63.61 -24.26 10.22
N GLY A 291 -64.29 -23.14 10.49
CA GLY A 291 -65.71 -23.09 10.82
C GLY A 291 -66.66 -23.16 9.61
N SER A 292 -66.17 -22.89 8.41
CA SER A 292 -66.96 -23.04 7.18
C SER A 292 -67.08 -24.53 6.78
N ASN A 293 -68.15 -24.89 6.06
CA ASN A 293 -68.52 -26.25 5.64
C ASN A 293 -67.46 -27.01 4.81
N SER A 294 -66.21 -26.54 4.67
CA SER A 294 -65.15 -27.13 3.83
C SER A 294 -64.27 -28.14 4.57
N VAL A 295 -63.69 -27.82 5.73
CA VAL A 295 -62.83 -28.77 6.47
C VAL A 295 -63.68 -29.78 7.22
N LEU A 296 -64.76 -29.31 7.84
CA LEU A 296 -65.76 -30.16 8.49
C LEU A 296 -66.41 -31.15 7.49
N SER A 297 -66.65 -30.77 6.23
CA SER A 297 -67.17 -31.73 5.23
C SER A 297 -66.17 -32.81 4.86
N ALA A 298 -64.86 -32.49 4.77
CA ALA A 298 -63.82 -33.49 4.57
C ALA A 298 -63.78 -34.51 5.73
N ILE A 299 -63.97 -34.06 6.97
CA ILE A 299 -64.10 -34.93 8.15
C ILE A 299 -65.34 -35.82 8.04
N TYR A 300 -66.48 -35.26 7.64
CA TYR A 300 -67.74 -36.00 7.44
C TYR A 300 -67.72 -36.98 6.25
N ASP A 301 -66.68 -36.95 5.41
CA ASP A 301 -66.49 -37.85 4.26
C ASP A 301 -65.48 -38.98 4.56
N ILE A 302 -64.86 -39.01 5.75
CA ILE A 302 -63.99 -40.11 6.20
C ILE A 302 -64.84 -41.39 6.39
N PRO A 303 -64.53 -42.52 5.71
CA PRO A 303 -65.28 -43.77 5.84
C PRO A 303 -65.30 -44.31 7.28
N LEU A 304 -66.40 -44.95 7.71
CA LEU A 304 -66.69 -45.43 9.08
C LEU A 304 -66.93 -44.34 10.14
N VAL A 305 -66.23 -43.21 10.09
CA VAL A 305 -66.31 -42.12 11.09
C VAL A 305 -67.37 -41.08 10.69
N GLY A 306 -67.35 -40.63 9.43
CA GLY A 306 -68.26 -39.61 8.91
C GLY A 306 -69.73 -40.04 8.96
N THR A 307 -70.03 -41.33 8.80
CA THR A 307 -71.41 -41.86 8.82
C THR A 307 -72.06 -41.83 10.20
N VAL A 308 -71.26 -41.90 11.27
CA VAL A 308 -71.75 -41.81 12.66
C VAL A 308 -71.90 -40.34 13.08
N LEU A 309 -71.04 -39.46 12.58
CA LEU A 309 -71.01 -38.05 12.95
C LEU A 309 -72.04 -37.18 12.22
N LYS A 310 -72.34 -37.45 10.93
CA LYS A 310 -73.16 -36.61 10.00
C LYS A 310 -74.62 -36.31 10.42
N GLY A 311 -75.08 -36.78 11.58
CA GLY A 311 -76.43 -36.51 12.08
C GLY A 311 -76.63 -36.61 13.59
N VAL A 312 -75.56 -36.80 14.37
CA VAL A 312 -75.64 -37.01 15.84
C VAL A 312 -74.71 -36.07 16.59
N VAL A 313 -73.64 -35.57 15.96
CA VAL A 313 -72.64 -34.73 16.60
C VAL A 313 -72.42 -33.48 15.75
N ASP A 314 -72.57 -32.32 16.37
CA ASP A 314 -72.12 -31.04 15.83
C ASP A 314 -70.67 -30.81 16.28
N LEU A 315 -69.80 -30.42 15.34
CA LEU A 315 -68.38 -30.23 15.56
C LEU A 315 -68.00 -28.81 15.19
N SER A 316 -67.34 -28.10 16.10
CA SER A 316 -66.66 -26.84 15.78
C SER A 316 -65.17 -26.96 16.06
N LEU A 317 -64.38 -26.37 15.17
CA LEU A 317 -62.94 -26.21 15.34
C LEU A 317 -62.63 -24.74 15.51
N GLU A 318 -61.79 -24.44 16.48
CA GLU A 318 -61.20 -23.13 16.73
C GLU A 318 -59.68 -23.33 16.83
N ALA A 319 -58.94 -22.48 16.14
CA ALA A 319 -57.49 -22.41 16.20
C ALA A 319 -57.10 -21.10 16.87
N ASP A 320 -56.27 -21.20 17.90
CA ASP A 320 -55.65 -20.07 18.59
C ASP A 320 -54.17 -20.05 18.19
N ILE A 321 -53.81 -19.06 17.38
CA ILE A 321 -52.44 -18.90 16.91
C ILE A 321 -51.67 -18.14 17.99
N PRO A 322 -50.62 -18.73 18.59
CA PRO A 322 -49.89 -18.08 19.66
C PRO A 322 -49.31 -16.76 19.16
N ALA A 323 -49.52 -15.69 19.95
CA ALA A 323 -48.76 -14.46 19.78
C ALA A 323 -47.27 -14.77 19.97
N MET A 324 -46.51 -14.68 18.88
CA MET A 324 -45.08 -14.98 18.88
C MET A 324 -44.29 -13.71 19.23
N ASP A 325 -43.50 -13.76 20.29
CA ASP A 325 -42.46 -12.77 20.54
C ASP A 325 -41.20 -13.15 19.74
N ILE A 326 -41.06 -12.54 18.56
CA ILE A 326 -39.92 -12.82 17.69
C ILE A 326 -38.68 -12.00 18.07
N THR A 327 -38.81 -11.03 18.98
CA THR A 327 -37.73 -10.07 19.27
C THR A 327 -36.50 -10.78 19.82
N SER A 328 -36.66 -11.56 20.88
CA SER A 328 -35.55 -12.29 21.53
C SER A 328 -34.81 -13.22 20.57
N ALA A 329 -35.53 -13.87 19.65
CA ALA A 329 -34.99 -14.83 18.69
C ALA A 329 -34.33 -14.18 17.47
N LEU A 330 -34.78 -12.99 17.05
CA LEU A 330 -34.14 -12.24 15.97
C LEU A 330 -32.87 -11.52 16.43
N LEU A 331 -32.80 -11.16 17.71
CA LEU A 331 -31.69 -10.43 18.33
C LEU A 331 -30.54 -11.31 18.83
N THR A 332 -30.63 -12.64 18.72
CA THR A 332 -29.67 -13.54 19.36
C THR A 332 -28.27 -13.50 18.71
N ASP A 333 -28.20 -13.34 17.38
CA ASP A 333 -26.94 -13.23 16.61
C ASP A 333 -27.12 -12.27 15.42
N PRO A 334 -26.06 -11.65 14.88
CA PRO A 334 -26.14 -10.93 13.60
C PRO A 334 -26.60 -11.84 12.43
N LEU A 335 -27.12 -11.23 11.37
CA LEU A 335 -27.37 -11.89 10.09
C LEU A 335 -26.09 -11.80 9.25
N THR A 336 -25.38 -12.91 9.07
CA THR A 336 -24.14 -12.94 8.26
C THR A 336 -24.40 -13.66 6.96
N SER A 337 -24.08 -12.99 5.84
CA SER A 337 -24.20 -13.54 4.49
C SER A 337 -23.41 -14.84 4.33
N SER A 338 -23.86 -15.69 3.41
CA SER A 338 -23.22 -17.00 3.17
C SER A 338 -21.78 -16.92 2.66
N ASP A 339 -21.38 -15.81 2.06
CA ASP A 339 -20.01 -15.50 1.64
C ASP A 339 -19.22 -14.68 2.68
N GLU A 340 -19.79 -14.47 3.87
CA GLU A 340 -19.22 -13.69 4.98
C GLU A 340 -18.91 -12.22 4.64
N LEU A 341 -19.37 -11.71 3.49
CA LEU A 341 -19.09 -10.35 3.03
C LEU A 341 -19.80 -9.29 3.88
N VAL A 342 -21.07 -9.52 4.20
CA VAL A 342 -21.91 -8.59 4.98
C VAL A 342 -22.43 -9.28 6.24
N SER A 343 -22.43 -8.53 7.34
CA SER A 343 -23.08 -8.87 8.60
C SER A 343 -24.00 -7.74 9.07
N ILE A 344 -25.24 -8.04 9.43
CA ILE A 344 -26.24 -7.08 9.91
C ILE A 344 -26.69 -7.46 11.32
N ASP A 345 -26.32 -6.66 12.31
CA ASP A 345 -26.84 -6.76 13.67
C ASP A 345 -28.16 -5.96 13.77
N LEU A 346 -29.26 -6.68 13.87
CA LEU A 346 -30.59 -6.10 13.99
C LEU A 346 -30.88 -5.49 15.38
N GLY A 347 -30.09 -5.84 16.39
CA GLY A 347 -30.25 -5.32 17.75
C GLY A 347 -29.54 -4.01 17.98
N THR A 348 -28.34 -3.86 17.42
CA THR A 348 -27.62 -2.59 17.47
C THR A 348 -27.92 -1.70 16.28
N GLY A 349 -28.36 -2.25 15.14
CA GLY A 349 -28.50 -1.53 13.88
C GLY A 349 -27.20 -1.45 13.06
N LYS A 350 -26.18 -2.23 13.42
CA LYS A 350 -24.86 -2.19 12.76
C LYS A 350 -24.84 -3.03 11.49
N ILE A 351 -24.30 -2.48 10.42
CA ILE A 351 -23.99 -3.19 9.17
C ILE A 351 -22.48 -3.19 9.02
N THR A 352 -21.87 -4.37 8.95
CA THR A 352 -20.43 -4.54 8.73
C THR A 352 -20.21 -5.20 7.38
N VAL A 353 -19.30 -4.65 6.58
CA VAL A 353 -18.89 -5.21 5.29
C VAL A 353 -17.40 -5.54 5.35
N ASP A 354 -17.05 -6.81 5.23
CA ASP A 354 -15.66 -7.29 5.23
C ASP A 354 -15.07 -7.18 3.82
N LEU A 355 -14.30 -6.12 3.58
CA LEU A 355 -13.83 -5.77 2.23
C LEU A 355 -12.82 -6.77 1.69
N LYS A 356 -12.12 -7.55 2.54
CA LYS A 356 -11.18 -8.57 2.05
C LYS A 356 -11.90 -9.73 1.35
N GLN A 357 -13.17 -9.99 1.67
CA GLN A 357 -13.95 -11.04 1.00
C GLN A 357 -14.17 -10.72 -0.49
N LEU A 358 -14.22 -9.43 -0.85
CA LEU A 358 -14.30 -8.98 -2.25
C LEU A 358 -13.02 -9.25 -3.05
N HIS A 359 -11.93 -9.61 -2.36
CA HIS A 359 -10.61 -9.91 -2.92
C HIS A 359 -10.16 -11.34 -2.60
N GLY A 360 -11.10 -12.26 -2.33
CA GLY A 360 -10.81 -13.67 -2.08
C GLY A 360 -10.26 -13.97 -0.68
N GLY A 361 -10.55 -13.10 0.29
CA GLY A 361 -10.19 -13.27 1.70
C GLY A 361 -8.85 -12.65 2.09
N ASN A 362 -8.17 -11.96 1.17
CA ASN A 362 -6.85 -11.37 1.41
C ASN A 362 -6.67 -10.05 0.63
N LEU A 363 -6.15 -9.02 1.29
CA LEU A 363 -5.83 -7.72 0.67
C LEU A 363 -4.38 -7.61 0.20
N ASN A 364 -3.57 -8.63 0.47
CA ASN A 364 -2.15 -8.70 0.15
C ASN A 364 -1.92 -9.44 -1.19
N GLY A 365 -0.99 -8.96 -2.00
CA GLY A 365 -0.66 -9.54 -3.31
C GLY A 365 -1.57 -9.08 -4.46
N LEU A 366 -2.32 -7.99 -4.27
CA LEU A 366 -3.02 -7.31 -5.33
C LEU A 366 -2.02 -6.61 -6.27
N THR A 367 -2.42 -6.43 -7.52
CA THR A 367 -1.61 -5.71 -8.52
C THR A 367 -1.32 -4.27 -8.06
N ALA A 368 -0.24 -3.68 -8.56
CA ALA A 368 0.06 -2.28 -8.30
C ALA A 368 -1.13 -1.38 -8.66
N ASN A 369 -1.40 -0.40 -7.81
CA ASN A 369 -2.46 0.60 -7.96
C ASN A 369 -3.88 0.00 -8.02
N ALA A 370 -4.13 -1.11 -7.32
CA ALA A 370 -5.44 -1.74 -7.30
C ALA A 370 -6.47 -0.91 -6.50
N SER A 371 -7.65 -0.67 -7.07
CA SER A 371 -8.76 -0.06 -6.34
C SER A 371 -9.29 -1.04 -5.28
N LEU A 372 -9.52 -0.53 -4.05
CA LEU A 372 -10.12 -1.32 -2.98
C LEU A 372 -11.55 -1.74 -3.33
N LEU A 373 -12.31 -0.86 -3.98
CA LEU A 373 -13.65 -1.13 -4.49
C LEU A 373 -13.78 -0.70 -5.95
N THR A 374 -14.37 -1.58 -6.76
CA THR A 374 -14.79 -1.31 -8.14
C THR A 374 -16.30 -1.09 -8.19
N ALA A 375 -16.80 -0.47 -9.26
CA ALA A 375 -18.25 -0.31 -9.46
C ALA A 375 -19.05 -1.63 -9.40
N ALA A 376 -18.45 -2.75 -9.81
CA ALA A 376 -19.07 -4.06 -9.71
C ALA A 376 -19.14 -4.56 -8.25
N GLN A 377 -18.08 -4.35 -7.48
CA GLN A 377 -18.04 -4.70 -6.06
C GLN A 377 -19.00 -3.83 -5.22
N LEU A 378 -19.20 -2.56 -5.60
CA LEU A 378 -20.23 -1.71 -4.99
C LEU A 378 -21.63 -2.32 -5.12
N ILE A 379 -21.97 -2.77 -6.33
CA ILE A 379 -23.25 -3.44 -6.61
C ILE A 379 -23.35 -4.74 -5.80
N GLN A 380 -22.26 -5.53 -5.73
CA GLN A 380 -22.22 -6.76 -4.94
C GLN A 380 -22.52 -6.51 -3.46
N ILE A 381 -21.95 -5.45 -2.85
CA ILE A 381 -22.25 -5.10 -1.45
C ILE A 381 -23.75 -4.77 -1.28
N THR A 382 -24.29 -3.90 -2.14
CA THR A 382 -25.71 -3.50 -2.04
C THR A 382 -26.67 -4.66 -2.29
N ASP A 383 -26.33 -5.57 -3.22
CA ASP A 383 -27.10 -6.76 -3.51
C ASP A 383 -27.02 -7.75 -2.34
N THR A 384 -25.86 -7.90 -1.70
CA THR A 384 -25.68 -8.78 -0.55
C THR A 384 -26.47 -8.29 0.67
N VAL A 385 -26.45 -6.99 0.96
CA VAL A 385 -27.32 -6.37 1.99
C VAL A 385 -28.80 -6.64 1.68
N THR A 386 -29.21 -6.44 0.42
CA THR A 386 -30.58 -6.66 -0.02
C THR A 386 -30.97 -8.14 0.12
N ASN A 387 -30.11 -9.06 -0.30
CA ASN A 387 -30.35 -10.50 -0.27
C ASN A 387 -30.42 -11.01 1.17
N LEU A 388 -29.55 -10.55 2.07
CA LEU A 388 -29.62 -10.88 3.49
C LEU A 388 -31.00 -10.56 4.10
N LEU A 389 -31.67 -9.51 3.62
CA LEU A 389 -32.97 -9.08 4.16
C LEU A 389 -34.17 -9.66 3.39
N THR A 390 -34.00 -10.02 2.11
CA THR A 390 -35.13 -10.31 1.20
C THR A 390 -35.06 -11.65 0.47
N ALA A 391 -33.88 -12.26 0.33
CA ALA A 391 -33.74 -13.49 -0.43
C ALA A 391 -34.47 -14.65 0.28
N PRO A 392 -34.98 -15.63 -0.48
CA PRO A 392 -35.57 -16.82 0.10
C PRO A 392 -34.48 -17.69 0.76
N LYS A 393 -34.88 -18.53 1.72
CA LYS A 393 -33.95 -19.35 2.53
C LYS A 393 -33.07 -20.31 1.72
N GLU A 394 -33.52 -20.70 0.52
CA GLU A 394 -32.76 -21.57 -0.38
C GLU A 394 -31.58 -20.84 -1.02
N GLN A 395 -31.66 -19.51 -1.14
CA GLN A 395 -30.60 -18.67 -1.70
C GLN A 395 -29.71 -18.09 -0.60
N GLU A 396 -30.31 -17.63 0.51
CA GLU A 396 -29.56 -17.08 1.64
C GLU A 396 -30.05 -17.73 2.96
N PRO A 397 -29.46 -18.87 3.35
CA PRO A 397 -29.90 -19.65 4.50
C PRO A 397 -29.65 -18.95 5.84
N ASN A 398 -28.78 -17.94 5.87
CA ASN A 398 -28.49 -17.16 7.07
C ASN A 398 -29.22 -15.81 7.09
N GLY A 399 -30.04 -15.53 6.08
CA GLY A 399 -30.79 -14.29 5.93
C GLY A 399 -32.01 -14.18 6.85
N LEU A 400 -32.60 -12.98 6.84
CA LEU A 400 -33.76 -12.64 7.65
C LEU A 400 -34.95 -13.57 7.38
N ASN A 401 -35.24 -13.87 6.11
CA ASN A 401 -36.35 -14.77 5.75
C ASN A 401 -36.15 -16.20 6.23
N ALA A 402 -34.91 -16.72 6.18
CA ALA A 402 -34.61 -18.04 6.71
C ALA A 402 -34.80 -18.08 8.23
N ARG A 403 -34.35 -17.03 8.92
CA ARG A 403 -34.55 -16.90 10.37
C ARG A 403 -36.02 -16.72 10.74
N LEU A 404 -36.77 -15.90 10.01
CA LEU A 404 -38.21 -15.72 10.19
C LEU A 404 -38.99 -17.01 9.89
N ASP A 405 -38.70 -17.74 8.80
CA ASP A 405 -39.32 -19.04 8.53
C ASP A 405 -39.03 -20.02 9.67
N LYS A 406 -37.80 -20.07 10.19
CA LYS A 406 -37.45 -20.92 11.34
C LYS A 406 -38.23 -20.55 12.61
N ILE A 407 -38.34 -19.27 12.94
CA ILE A 407 -39.08 -18.79 14.12
C ILE A 407 -40.57 -19.03 13.97
N LEU A 408 -41.14 -18.62 12.83
CA LEU A 408 -42.57 -18.67 12.57
C LEU A 408 -43.06 -20.09 12.35
N ARG A 409 -42.33 -20.91 11.59
CA ARG A 409 -42.71 -22.30 11.34
C ARG A 409 -42.46 -23.16 12.57
N GLY A 410 -41.31 -22.98 13.24
CA GLY A 410 -40.80 -23.90 14.26
C GLY A 410 -39.95 -25.03 13.66
N GLU A 411 -39.26 -25.78 14.53
CA GLU A 411 -38.36 -26.87 14.14
C GLU A 411 -38.91 -28.23 14.59
N ASN A 412 -38.73 -29.27 13.78
CA ASN A 412 -39.16 -30.64 14.09
C ASN A 412 -40.64 -30.75 14.51
N LYS A 413 -41.52 -29.95 13.89
CA LYS A 413 -42.94 -29.85 14.23
C LYS A 413 -43.23 -29.36 15.65
N ARG A 414 -42.33 -28.54 16.22
CA ARG A 414 -42.45 -27.94 17.56
C ARG A 414 -42.14 -26.44 17.49
N GLY A 415 -42.75 -25.65 18.38
CA GLY A 415 -42.61 -24.19 18.42
C GLY A 415 -43.33 -23.47 17.26
N GLY A 416 -43.23 -22.15 17.22
CA GLY A 416 -43.83 -21.32 16.16
C GLY A 416 -45.33 -21.62 15.93
N LEU A 417 -45.73 -21.67 14.66
CA LEU A 417 -47.06 -22.04 14.22
C LEU A 417 -47.41 -23.52 14.50
N TYR A 418 -46.45 -24.41 14.76
CA TYR A 418 -46.76 -25.74 15.27
C TYR A 418 -47.25 -25.71 16.73
N ALA A 419 -47.02 -24.63 17.46
CA ALA A 419 -47.59 -24.43 18.79
C ALA A 419 -49.04 -23.89 18.76
N THR A 420 -49.60 -23.59 17.58
CA THR A 420 -51.03 -23.26 17.39
C THR A 420 -51.90 -24.27 18.11
N GLU A 421 -52.67 -23.82 19.09
CA GLU A 421 -53.61 -24.66 19.82
C GLU A 421 -54.88 -24.80 18.99
N ILE A 422 -55.36 -26.04 18.88
CA ILE A 422 -56.58 -26.38 18.17
C ILE A 422 -57.54 -26.92 19.22
N LYS A 423 -58.63 -26.18 19.39
CA LYS A 423 -59.77 -26.59 20.20
C LYS A 423 -60.83 -27.22 19.32
N LEU A 424 -61.13 -28.49 19.58
CA LEU A 424 -62.30 -29.17 19.02
C LEU A 424 -63.40 -29.21 20.06
N ASN A 425 -64.51 -28.51 19.79
CA ASN A 425 -65.72 -28.65 20.58
C ASN A 425 -66.64 -29.66 19.88
N SER A 426 -67.10 -30.65 20.64
CA SER A 426 -68.05 -31.64 20.15
C SER A 426 -69.33 -31.59 20.95
N CYS A 427 -70.46 -31.54 20.24
CA CYS A 427 -71.78 -31.45 20.82
C CYS A 427 -72.68 -32.59 20.31
N VAL A 428 -73.11 -33.50 21.19
CA VAL A 428 -74.07 -34.54 20.81
C VAL A 428 -75.49 -33.96 20.81
N LEU A 429 -76.09 -33.94 19.62
CA LEU A 429 -77.44 -33.43 19.39
C LEU A 429 -78.48 -34.36 20.03
N GLY A 430 -79.31 -33.82 20.92
CA GLY A 430 -80.40 -34.54 21.54
C GLY A 430 -81.60 -34.78 20.60
N LEU A 431 -82.65 -35.43 21.13
CA LEU A 431 -83.93 -35.63 20.44
C LEU A 431 -84.66 -34.31 20.06
N PHE A 432 -84.20 -33.18 20.60
CA PHE A 432 -84.69 -31.84 20.26
C PHE A 432 -83.65 -31.11 19.39
N PRO A 433 -84.04 -30.55 18.22
CA PRO A 433 -83.13 -29.82 17.35
C PRO A 433 -82.44 -28.66 18.09
N GLY A 434 -81.12 -28.59 18.03
CA GLY A 434 -80.33 -27.51 18.62
C GLY A 434 -80.07 -27.60 20.13
N VAL A 435 -80.44 -28.71 20.79
CA VAL A 435 -80.12 -28.93 22.22
C VAL A 435 -78.91 -29.82 22.33
N CYS A 436 -77.82 -29.26 22.86
CA CYS A 436 -76.63 -30.03 23.21
C CYS A 436 -76.89 -30.87 24.45
N THR A 437 -76.78 -32.19 24.34
CA THR A 437 -77.06 -33.11 25.46
C THR A 437 -75.81 -33.59 26.16
N LEU A 438 -74.67 -33.60 25.47
CA LEU A 438 -73.36 -33.94 25.99
C LEU A 438 -72.29 -33.14 25.22
N GLU A 439 -71.36 -32.52 25.93
CA GLU A 439 -70.26 -31.73 25.39
C GLU A 439 -68.90 -32.39 25.73
N ALA A 440 -67.94 -32.26 24.82
CA ALA A 440 -66.54 -32.60 25.05
C ALA A 440 -65.65 -31.60 24.32
N ASP A 441 -64.66 -31.07 25.04
CA ASP A 441 -63.65 -30.15 24.53
C ASP A 441 -62.32 -30.89 24.44
N ILE A 442 -61.66 -30.79 23.29
CA ILE A 442 -60.37 -31.43 23.05
C ILE A 442 -59.37 -30.34 22.69
N TYR A 443 -58.23 -30.36 23.37
CA TYR A 443 -57.13 -29.42 23.17
C TYR A 443 -55.91 -30.19 22.68
N THR A 444 -55.32 -29.72 21.60
CA THR A 444 -54.06 -30.23 21.05
C THR A 444 -53.32 -29.09 20.37
N THR A 445 -52.01 -29.22 20.20
CA THR A 445 -51.27 -28.33 19.28
C THR A 445 -51.30 -28.88 17.86
N LEU A 446 -51.03 -28.04 16.85
CA LEU A 446 -50.80 -28.50 15.47
C LEU A 446 -49.62 -29.47 15.37
N GLY A 447 -48.55 -29.24 16.14
CA GLY A 447 -47.42 -30.16 16.24
C GLY A 447 -47.83 -31.53 16.79
N GLY A 448 -48.66 -31.55 17.84
CA GLY A 448 -49.26 -32.77 18.37
C GLY A 448 -50.23 -33.45 17.40
N LEU A 449 -51.00 -32.66 16.64
CA LEU A 449 -51.92 -33.14 15.60
C LEU A 449 -51.18 -33.90 14.48
N LEU A 450 -49.97 -33.44 14.14
CA LEU A 450 -49.10 -34.03 13.12
C LEU A 450 -48.15 -35.11 13.67
N ASN A 451 -48.21 -35.39 14.98
CA ASN A 451 -47.43 -36.41 15.63
C ASN A 451 -48.20 -37.76 15.60
N PRO A 452 -47.73 -38.76 14.82
CA PRO A 452 -48.41 -40.05 14.72
C PRO A 452 -48.41 -40.86 16.03
N ASN A 453 -47.58 -40.45 16.99
CA ASN A 453 -47.46 -41.09 18.30
C ASN A 453 -48.13 -40.28 19.43
N VAL A 454 -48.95 -39.27 19.10
CA VAL A 454 -49.61 -38.45 20.12
C VAL A 454 -50.52 -39.30 21.01
N GLU A 455 -50.40 -39.14 22.32
CA GLU A 455 -51.15 -39.89 23.32
C GLU A 455 -52.27 -39.05 23.95
N ARG A 456 -53.28 -39.71 24.51
CA ARG A 456 -54.36 -39.02 25.21
C ARG A 456 -53.99 -38.79 26.66
N THR A 457 -54.25 -37.60 27.19
CA THR A 457 -54.27 -37.34 28.64
C THR A 457 -55.57 -36.69 29.10
N TYR A 458 -55.91 -36.90 30.38
CA TYR A 458 -56.97 -36.18 31.11
C TYR A 458 -56.39 -35.21 32.14
N SER A 459 -55.07 -35.09 32.21
CA SER A 459 -54.37 -34.18 33.10
C SER A 459 -53.92 -32.96 32.29
N LEU A 460 -54.55 -31.81 32.54
CA LEU A 460 -54.15 -30.56 31.89
C LEU A 460 -52.66 -30.27 32.11
N ALA A 461 -52.15 -30.52 33.31
CA ALA A 461 -50.74 -30.32 33.64
C ALA A 461 -49.77 -31.23 32.84
N GLU A 462 -50.21 -32.43 32.45
CA GLU A 462 -49.40 -33.33 31.62
C GLU A 462 -49.36 -32.87 30.16
N TYR A 463 -50.50 -32.39 29.65
CA TYR A 463 -50.58 -31.74 28.34
C TYR A 463 -49.72 -30.48 28.30
N GLU A 464 -49.88 -29.55 29.24
CA GLU A 464 -49.11 -28.31 29.28
C GLU A 464 -47.59 -28.56 29.37
N ALA A 465 -47.18 -29.64 30.05
CA ALA A 465 -45.77 -30.03 30.12
C ALA A 465 -45.23 -30.61 28.80
N ASN A 466 -46.06 -31.31 28.02
CA ASN A 466 -45.67 -31.97 26.78
C ASN A 466 -46.76 -31.86 25.69
N PRO A 467 -47.07 -30.64 25.20
CA PRO A 467 -48.26 -30.38 24.39
C PRO A 467 -48.17 -30.91 22.94
N TYR A 468 -47.00 -31.41 22.55
CA TYR A 468 -46.74 -32.05 21.26
C TYR A 468 -46.82 -33.57 21.32
N ASP A 469 -46.75 -34.15 22.51
CA ASP A 469 -46.76 -35.60 22.71
C ASP A 469 -48.10 -36.07 23.30
N TYR A 470 -48.90 -35.15 23.86
CA TYR A 470 -50.24 -35.42 24.36
C TYR A 470 -51.32 -34.51 23.78
N TYR A 471 -52.56 -34.99 23.71
CA TYR A 471 -53.77 -34.18 23.57
C TYR A 471 -54.65 -34.30 24.81
N TYR A 472 -55.20 -33.18 25.28
CA TYR A 472 -56.05 -33.09 26.46
C TYR A 472 -57.53 -33.22 26.07
N VAL A 473 -58.29 -34.01 26.83
CA VAL A 473 -59.73 -34.15 26.65
C VAL A 473 -60.45 -33.79 27.94
N ASP A 474 -61.29 -32.75 27.87
CA ASP A 474 -62.19 -32.34 28.94
C ASP A 474 -63.62 -32.89 28.69
N GLY A 475 -64.28 -33.31 29.76
CA GLY A 475 -65.65 -33.81 29.74
C GLY A 475 -65.83 -35.34 29.72
N ASN A 476 -67.03 -35.79 30.13
CA ASN A 476 -67.38 -37.20 30.35
C ASN A 476 -67.49 -38.05 29.06
N LEU A 477 -67.52 -37.42 27.88
CA LEU A 477 -67.55 -38.08 26.57
C LEU A 477 -66.18 -38.56 26.07
N GLY A 478 -65.08 -38.10 26.67
CA GLY A 478 -63.71 -38.40 26.23
C GLY A 478 -63.32 -39.88 26.26
N LEU A 479 -64.12 -40.73 26.94
CA LEU A 479 -63.92 -42.19 27.00
C LEU A 479 -64.42 -42.92 25.75
N VAL A 480 -65.42 -42.40 25.03
CA VAL A 480 -66.02 -43.05 23.85
C VAL A 480 -65.39 -42.56 22.55
N LEU A 481 -64.92 -41.30 22.52
CA LEU A 481 -64.42 -40.66 21.30
C LEU A 481 -62.92 -40.87 21.04
N GLY A 482 -62.12 -41.39 21.98
CA GLY A 482 -60.65 -41.43 21.84
C GLY A 482 -60.10 -42.11 20.57
N GLY A 483 -60.74 -43.18 20.09
CA GLY A 483 -60.35 -43.84 18.82
C GLY A 483 -60.84 -43.12 17.56
N VAL A 484 -61.95 -42.39 17.66
CA VAL A 484 -62.52 -41.55 16.59
C VAL A 484 -61.69 -40.27 16.45
N ILE A 485 -61.26 -39.70 17.56
CA ILE A 485 -60.43 -38.50 17.65
C ILE A 485 -59.06 -38.77 17.00
N ALA A 486 -58.36 -39.86 17.33
CA ALA A 486 -57.09 -40.20 16.66
C ALA A 486 -57.21 -40.30 15.13
N GLY A 487 -58.34 -40.81 14.62
CA GLY A 487 -58.64 -40.84 13.18
C GLY A 487 -59.01 -39.49 12.57
N LEU A 488 -59.69 -38.63 13.35
CA LEU A 488 -59.96 -37.23 13.00
C LEU A 488 -58.65 -36.41 12.94
N LEU A 489 -57.79 -36.61 13.94
CA LEU A 489 -56.52 -35.91 14.13
C LEU A 489 -55.57 -36.19 12.94
N GLY A 490 -55.48 -37.45 12.50
CA GLY A 490 -54.69 -37.82 11.31
C GLY A 490 -55.23 -37.31 9.98
N GLY A 491 -56.50 -36.91 9.90
CA GLY A 491 -57.13 -36.34 8.70
C GLY A 491 -57.07 -34.82 8.62
N VAL A 492 -57.22 -34.14 9.77
CA VAL A 492 -57.23 -32.66 9.87
C VAL A 492 -55.81 -32.09 9.82
N GLY A 493 -54.84 -32.77 10.41
CA GLY A 493 -53.44 -32.32 10.47
C GLY A 493 -52.87 -31.92 9.11
N PRO A 494 -52.85 -32.80 8.10
CA PRO A 494 -52.32 -32.47 6.78
C PRO A 494 -53.07 -31.34 6.06
N ILE A 495 -54.37 -31.15 6.32
CA ILE A 495 -55.17 -30.07 5.73
C ILE A 495 -54.75 -28.72 6.32
N VAL A 496 -54.66 -28.65 7.65
CA VAL A 496 -54.20 -27.44 8.36
C VAL A 496 -52.74 -27.13 8.04
N GLU A 497 -51.88 -28.16 7.94
CA GLU A 497 -50.49 -28.04 7.50
C GLU A 497 -50.41 -27.49 6.07
N GLY A 498 -51.25 -27.97 5.14
CA GLY A 498 -51.34 -27.43 3.78
C GLY A 498 -51.82 -25.98 3.71
N LEU A 499 -52.81 -25.61 4.55
CA LEU A 499 -53.31 -24.23 4.63
C LEU A 499 -52.28 -23.26 5.22
N LEU A 500 -51.53 -23.70 6.24
CA LEU A 500 -50.52 -22.86 6.90
C LEU A 500 -49.22 -22.79 6.11
N PHE A 501 -48.79 -23.89 5.52
CA PHE A 501 -47.42 -24.06 5.02
C PHE A 501 -47.31 -24.47 3.55
N GLY A 502 -48.42 -24.59 2.81
CA GLY A 502 -48.41 -24.93 1.40
C GLY A 502 -47.48 -24.03 0.58
N GLU A 503 -46.70 -24.61 -0.32
CA GLU A 503 -45.77 -23.84 -1.15
C GLU A 503 -46.52 -22.79 -1.99
N GLY A 504 -46.15 -21.51 -1.84
CA GLY A 504 -46.70 -20.37 -2.58
C GLY A 504 -48.19 -20.06 -2.35
N THR A 505 -48.90 -20.87 -1.57
CA THR A 505 -50.36 -20.77 -1.31
C THR A 505 -50.71 -20.85 0.16
N GLY A 506 -49.77 -21.29 0.99
CA GLY A 506 -49.89 -21.36 2.44
C GLY A 506 -49.80 -19.97 3.07
N LEU A 507 -50.49 -19.85 4.19
CA LEU A 507 -50.63 -18.64 4.98
C LEU A 507 -49.29 -18.03 5.43
N LEU A 508 -48.31 -18.87 5.77
CA LEU A 508 -46.95 -18.43 6.11
C LEU A 508 -46.23 -17.76 4.93
N GLY A 509 -46.45 -18.24 3.70
CA GLY A 509 -45.90 -17.61 2.50
C GLY A 509 -46.49 -16.22 2.25
N GLY A 510 -47.80 -16.07 2.46
CA GLY A 510 -48.49 -14.78 2.43
C GLY A 510 -48.00 -13.83 3.52
N LEU A 511 -47.90 -14.32 4.76
CA LEU A 511 -47.42 -13.57 5.93
C LEU A 511 -45.99 -13.04 5.72
N LEU A 512 -45.07 -13.89 5.25
CA LEU A 512 -43.71 -13.47 4.93
C LEU A 512 -43.69 -12.43 3.80
N GLY A 513 -44.51 -12.61 2.76
CA GLY A 513 -44.66 -11.63 1.68
C GLY A 513 -45.19 -10.27 2.16
N ASP A 514 -46.18 -10.27 3.06
CA ASP A 514 -46.76 -9.07 3.64
C ASP A 514 -45.74 -8.34 4.54
N LEU A 515 -45.01 -9.07 5.40
CA LEU A 515 -43.92 -8.52 6.22
C LEU A 515 -42.82 -7.90 5.37
N GLN A 516 -42.44 -8.57 4.28
CA GLN A 516 -41.45 -8.06 3.32
C GLN A 516 -41.91 -6.74 2.69
N SER A 517 -43.18 -6.63 2.30
CA SER A 517 -43.73 -5.42 1.69
C SER A 517 -43.93 -4.26 2.70
N ALA A 518 -44.29 -4.58 3.94
CA ALA A 518 -44.66 -3.60 4.96
C ALA A 518 -43.46 -3.02 5.73
N VAL A 519 -42.40 -3.83 5.94
CA VAL A 519 -41.27 -3.44 6.80
C VAL A 519 -39.95 -3.38 6.02
N ILE A 520 -39.62 -4.45 5.29
CA ILE A 520 -38.30 -4.58 4.66
C ILE A 520 -38.17 -3.72 3.39
N SER A 521 -39.19 -3.68 2.54
CA SER A 521 -39.16 -2.86 1.32
C SER A 521 -39.01 -1.36 1.62
N PRO A 522 -39.76 -0.76 2.58
CA PRO A 522 -39.54 0.63 2.99
C PRO A 522 -38.15 0.89 3.58
N LEU A 523 -37.61 -0.05 4.36
CA LEU A 523 -36.25 0.04 4.90
C LEU A 523 -35.21 0.13 3.78
N LEU A 524 -35.25 -0.80 2.81
CA LEU A 524 -34.31 -0.82 1.69
C LEU A 524 -34.44 0.41 0.79
N LEU A 525 -35.66 0.93 0.59
CA LEU A 525 -35.88 2.17 -0.15
C LEU A 525 -35.22 3.38 0.53
N ALA A 526 -35.12 3.38 1.85
CA ALA A 526 -34.42 4.42 2.61
C ALA A 526 -32.90 4.19 2.66
N LEU A 527 -32.46 2.94 2.85
CA LEU A 527 -31.07 2.58 3.08
C LEU A 527 -30.22 2.55 1.79
N ASN A 528 -30.72 1.93 0.71
CA ASN A 528 -29.92 1.66 -0.49
C ASN A 528 -29.32 2.93 -1.13
N PRO A 529 -30.07 4.04 -1.31
CA PRO A 529 -29.50 5.26 -1.90
C PRO A 529 -28.39 5.89 -1.05
N ILE A 530 -28.44 5.70 0.26
CA ILE A 530 -27.46 6.26 1.20
C ILE A 530 -26.23 5.36 1.26
N LEU A 531 -26.44 4.04 1.24
CA LEU A 531 -25.35 3.06 1.17
C LEU A 531 -24.47 3.32 -0.05
N THR A 532 -25.06 3.59 -1.23
CA THR A 532 -24.27 3.95 -2.43
C THR A 532 -23.45 5.22 -2.21
N GLN A 533 -24.05 6.27 -1.62
CA GLN A 533 -23.33 7.53 -1.35
C GLN A 533 -22.18 7.38 -0.35
N VAL A 534 -22.33 6.51 0.66
CA VAL A 534 -21.27 6.22 1.64
C VAL A 534 -20.15 5.38 1.02
N LEU A 535 -20.49 4.52 0.07
CA LEU A 535 -19.51 3.68 -0.61
C LEU A 535 -18.71 4.42 -1.70
N ASP A 536 -19.26 5.49 -2.29
CA ASP A 536 -18.62 6.25 -3.37
C ASP A 536 -17.21 6.78 -3.00
N PRO A 537 -16.96 7.38 -1.81
CA PRO A 537 -15.61 7.78 -1.40
C PRO A 537 -14.64 6.60 -1.27
N ILE A 538 -15.12 5.44 -0.81
CA ILE A 538 -14.31 4.23 -0.60
C ILE A 538 -13.83 3.67 -1.96
N ALA A 539 -14.59 3.87 -3.04
CA ALA A 539 -14.19 3.48 -4.39
C ALA A 539 -12.92 4.19 -4.88
N ASN A 540 -12.56 5.34 -4.31
CA ASN A 540 -11.34 6.06 -4.66
C ASN A 540 -10.12 5.60 -3.86
N ILE A 541 -10.26 4.64 -2.95
CA ILE A 541 -9.15 4.11 -2.16
C ILE A 541 -8.32 3.14 -3.00
N ILE A 542 -7.00 3.31 -2.96
CA ILE A 542 -6.06 2.51 -3.74
C ILE A 542 -5.18 1.71 -2.78
N ILE A 543 -5.08 0.41 -3.00
CA ILE A 543 -4.14 -0.50 -2.31
C ILE A 543 -2.90 -0.66 -3.18
N ASN A 544 -1.74 -0.83 -2.54
CA ASN A 544 -0.47 -1.05 -3.23
C ASN A 544 -0.18 0.07 -4.24
N ARG A 545 -0.31 1.32 -3.79
CA ARG A 545 -0.02 2.48 -4.63
C ARG A 545 1.46 2.47 -4.95
N GLN A 546 1.82 2.42 -6.22
CA GLN A 546 3.20 2.48 -6.68
C GLN A 546 3.38 3.63 -7.67
N THR A 547 4.41 4.43 -7.45
CA THR A 547 4.78 5.55 -8.32
C THR A 547 6.28 5.55 -8.58
N GLU A 548 6.65 6.05 -9.76
CA GLU A 548 8.03 6.21 -10.20
C GLU A 548 8.22 7.66 -10.62
N GLN A 549 9.32 8.27 -10.17
CA GLN A 549 9.68 9.63 -10.52
C GLN A 549 11.15 9.69 -10.92
N VAL A 550 11.41 10.10 -12.16
CA VAL A 550 12.78 10.33 -12.66
C VAL A 550 13.32 11.63 -12.06
N VAL A 551 14.51 11.56 -11.50
CA VAL A 551 15.29 12.66 -10.91
C VAL A 551 16.70 12.67 -11.51
N GLU A 552 17.53 13.66 -11.15
CA GLU A 552 18.83 13.90 -11.81
C GLU A 552 19.75 12.67 -11.80
N HIS A 553 19.79 11.96 -10.68
CA HIS A 553 20.67 10.82 -10.48
C HIS A 553 19.93 9.48 -10.49
N GLY A 554 18.67 9.37 -10.92
CA GLY A 554 18.02 8.06 -11.02
C GLY A 554 16.50 8.12 -10.98
N THR A 555 15.87 7.05 -10.52
CA THR A 555 14.41 6.99 -10.35
C THR A 555 14.07 6.73 -8.89
N VAL A 556 13.25 7.61 -8.32
CA VAL A 556 12.64 7.38 -7.01
C VAL A 556 11.43 6.48 -7.21
N PHE A 557 11.49 5.27 -6.67
CA PHE A 557 10.35 4.39 -6.55
C PHE A 557 9.67 4.59 -5.20
N THR A 558 8.35 4.68 -5.19
CA THR A 558 7.55 4.80 -3.97
C THR A 558 6.45 3.75 -3.95
N VAL A 559 6.26 3.10 -2.81
CA VAL A 559 5.14 2.22 -2.52
C VAL A 559 4.41 2.66 -1.25
N SER A 560 3.09 2.73 -1.31
CA SER A 560 2.23 2.90 -0.15
C SER A 560 1.25 1.73 -0.03
N ALA A 561 1.05 1.24 1.19
CA ALA A 561 0.13 0.13 1.43
C ALA A 561 -1.31 0.51 1.05
N LEU A 562 -1.72 1.72 1.41
CA LEU A 562 -3.04 2.28 1.12
C LEU A 562 -2.91 3.77 0.77
N GLU A 563 -3.72 4.27 -0.15
CA GLU A 563 -3.91 5.69 -0.43
C GLU A 563 -5.41 6.01 -0.34
N LEU A 564 -5.75 6.90 0.58
CA LEU A 564 -7.10 7.43 0.73
C LEU A 564 -7.24 8.69 -0.11
N ASN A 565 -8.16 8.67 -1.08
CA ASN A 565 -8.42 9.82 -1.95
C ASN A 565 -9.71 10.49 -1.51
N VAL A 566 -9.54 11.56 -0.74
CA VAL A 566 -10.58 12.03 0.17
C VAL A 566 -11.58 12.98 -0.51
N LEU A 567 -11.19 13.88 -1.43
CA LEU A 567 -12.18 14.79 -2.04
C LEU A 567 -11.64 15.69 -3.16
N ASP A 568 -12.48 15.96 -4.18
CA ASP A 568 -12.38 17.11 -5.10
C ASP A 568 -13.04 18.34 -4.44
N LEU A 569 -12.22 19.22 -3.85
CA LEU A 569 -12.65 20.34 -3.00
C LEU A 569 -13.33 21.51 -3.75
N GLY A 570 -13.92 21.25 -4.92
CA GLY A 570 -14.51 22.29 -5.77
C GLY A 570 -13.47 23.23 -6.40
N THR A 571 -12.19 22.86 -6.31
CA THR A 571 -11.04 23.46 -6.97
C THR A 571 -10.61 22.56 -8.11
N SER A 572 -11.16 22.77 -9.31
CA SER A 572 -10.68 22.19 -10.58
C SER A 572 -10.29 20.69 -10.60
N GLY A 573 -10.86 19.82 -9.76
CA GLY A 573 -10.59 18.38 -9.80
C GLY A 573 -9.42 17.88 -8.93
N GLU A 574 -8.86 18.68 -8.02
CA GLU A 574 -7.75 18.24 -7.17
C GLU A 574 -8.25 17.38 -6.00
N ALA A 575 -7.94 16.09 -6.03
CA ALA A 575 -8.21 15.14 -4.95
C ALA A 575 -7.15 15.26 -3.85
N LEU A 576 -7.57 15.35 -2.58
CA LEU A 576 -6.64 15.20 -1.44
C LEU A 576 -6.18 13.73 -1.35
N HIS A 577 -4.88 13.48 -1.55
CA HIS A 577 -4.27 12.14 -1.46
C HIS A 577 -3.61 11.93 -0.09
N LEU A 578 -4.06 10.94 0.67
CA LEU A 578 -3.49 10.59 1.97
C LEU A 578 -2.89 9.17 1.90
N PRO A 579 -1.59 9.04 1.59
CA PRO A 579 -0.92 7.75 1.60
C PRO A 579 -0.65 7.30 3.05
N LEU A 580 -0.87 6.01 3.31
CA LEU A 580 -0.63 5.34 4.58
C LEU A 580 0.41 4.23 4.40
N ALA A 581 1.38 4.21 5.32
CA ALA A 581 2.57 3.36 5.28
C ALA A 581 3.27 3.44 3.93
N THR A 582 4.12 4.46 3.78
CA THR A 582 4.87 4.77 2.57
C THR A 582 6.33 4.42 2.75
N ALA A 583 6.90 3.77 1.74
CA ALA A 583 8.32 3.52 1.60
C ALA A 583 8.80 4.01 0.24
N SER A 584 9.90 4.75 0.21
CA SER A 584 10.52 5.19 -1.03
C SER A 584 12.00 4.84 -1.06
N VAL A 585 12.51 4.51 -2.24
CA VAL A 585 13.94 4.27 -2.47
C VAL A 585 14.39 4.82 -3.81
N MET A 586 15.65 5.22 -3.84
CA MET A 586 16.43 5.50 -5.04
C MET A 586 17.86 5.04 -4.77
N ALA A 587 18.46 4.36 -5.74
CA ALA A 587 19.87 4.03 -5.72
C ALA A 587 20.39 3.96 -7.15
N GLN A 588 21.66 4.32 -7.34
CA GLN A 588 22.38 4.06 -8.56
C GLN A 588 22.46 2.57 -8.82
N ARG A 589 22.31 2.18 -10.08
CA ARG A 589 22.74 0.86 -10.54
C ARG A 589 24.20 0.83 -10.95
N THR A 590 24.76 1.96 -11.35
CA THR A 590 26.13 2.03 -11.91
C THR A 590 27.14 1.53 -10.88
N ARG A 591 27.75 0.38 -11.15
CA ARG A 591 28.88 -0.16 -10.38
C ARG A 591 30.07 0.78 -10.54
N LEU A 592 30.47 1.41 -9.46
CA LEU A 592 31.71 2.20 -9.40
C LEU A 592 32.82 1.34 -8.80
N ILE A 593 34.05 1.61 -9.21
CA ILE A 593 35.25 0.93 -8.70
C ILE A 593 36.22 1.95 -8.10
N ASP A 594 37.10 1.50 -7.22
CA ASP A 594 38.11 2.38 -6.63
C ASP A 594 39.12 2.80 -7.69
N LEU A 595 39.28 4.11 -7.87
CA LEU A 595 40.31 4.75 -8.64
C LEU A 595 41.31 5.40 -7.68
N ASN A 596 42.57 5.02 -7.84
CA ASN A 596 43.63 5.54 -7.00
C ASN A 596 44.83 6.03 -7.81
N LEU A 597 45.62 6.92 -7.21
CA LEU A 597 46.85 7.44 -7.77
C LEU A 597 48.03 6.94 -6.94
N ASP A 598 49.06 6.45 -7.61
CA ASP A 598 50.36 6.17 -6.99
C ASP A 598 51.37 7.11 -7.61
N VAL A 599 52.05 7.89 -6.77
CA VAL A 599 52.96 8.95 -7.25
C VAL A 599 54.38 8.64 -6.82
N ALA A 600 55.28 8.60 -7.80
CA ALA A 600 56.71 8.46 -7.56
C ALA A 600 57.48 9.71 -7.97
N LYS A 601 58.53 9.99 -7.21
CA LYS A 601 59.52 10.99 -7.53
C LYS A 601 60.87 10.31 -7.77
N ILE A 602 61.45 10.51 -8.96
CA ILE A 602 62.72 9.88 -9.37
C ILE A 602 63.77 10.95 -9.72
N GLY A 603 65.02 10.71 -9.33
CA GLY A 603 66.18 11.54 -9.67
C GLY A 603 67.00 12.00 -8.46
N ASP A 604 68.22 12.46 -8.72
CA ASP A 604 69.12 13.09 -7.72
C ASP A 604 68.48 14.37 -7.19
N GLY A 605 67.90 15.16 -8.09
CA GLY A 605 66.85 16.15 -7.83
C GLY A 605 67.09 17.18 -6.73
N ARG A 606 68.23 17.22 -6.03
CA ARG A 606 68.68 18.15 -4.98
C ARG A 606 67.60 18.72 -4.04
N GLY A 607 66.53 17.98 -3.76
CA GLY A 607 65.39 18.52 -3.01
C GLY A 607 64.58 19.61 -3.74
N LEU A 608 64.65 19.69 -5.08
CA LEU A 608 63.91 20.61 -5.96
C LEU A 608 62.38 20.54 -5.78
N HIS A 609 61.88 19.45 -5.19
CA HIS A 609 60.50 19.32 -4.74
C HIS A 609 60.48 18.44 -3.50
N THR A 610 60.00 18.92 -2.37
CA THR A 610 59.94 18.14 -1.12
C THR A 610 58.53 18.02 -0.55
N GLU A 611 57.57 18.72 -1.16
CA GLU A 611 56.18 18.70 -0.78
C GLU A 611 55.41 17.57 -1.50
N GLY A 612 54.14 17.41 -1.12
CA GLY A 612 53.19 16.55 -1.82
C GLY A 612 52.79 17.11 -3.19
N TYR A 613 51.96 16.37 -3.92
CA TYR A 613 51.46 16.77 -5.24
C TYR A 613 49.98 17.10 -5.18
N THR A 614 49.52 17.92 -6.11
CA THR A 614 48.10 18.24 -6.27
C THR A 614 47.67 17.96 -7.70
N TYR A 615 46.52 17.31 -7.87
CA TYR A 615 45.98 16.92 -9.17
C TYR A 615 44.53 17.36 -9.35
N ASP A 616 44.15 17.56 -10.60
CA ASP A 616 42.76 17.62 -11.03
C ASP A 616 42.46 16.35 -11.83
N LEU A 617 41.28 15.77 -11.63
CA LEU A 617 40.79 14.60 -12.33
C LEU A 617 39.43 14.92 -12.96
N ASP A 618 39.26 14.55 -14.22
CA ASP A 618 37.99 14.67 -14.93
C ASP A 618 37.68 13.36 -15.68
N CYS A 619 36.57 12.70 -15.35
CA CYS A 619 36.16 11.43 -15.94
C CYS A 619 34.75 11.52 -16.51
N ALA A 620 34.55 10.94 -17.69
CA ALA A 620 33.24 10.88 -18.35
C ALA A 620 32.97 9.49 -18.94
N ALA A 621 31.69 9.11 -18.96
CA ALA A 621 31.20 7.91 -19.61
C ALA A 621 29.72 8.10 -20.02
N ASP A 622 29.27 7.39 -21.06
CA ASP A 622 27.86 7.42 -21.46
C ASP A 622 26.97 6.93 -20.30
N GLY A 623 25.90 7.69 -20.01
CA GLY A 623 24.93 7.36 -18.96
C GLY A 623 25.48 7.43 -17.53
N TRP A 624 26.52 8.21 -17.28
CA TRP A 624 27.04 8.52 -15.94
C TRP A 624 27.31 10.02 -15.84
N SER A 625 26.98 10.65 -14.71
CA SER A 625 27.17 12.09 -14.47
C SER A 625 28.64 12.53 -14.54
N GLY A 626 29.58 11.58 -14.53
CA GLY A 626 31.01 11.83 -14.56
C GLY A 626 31.59 12.05 -13.16
N LEU A 627 32.90 12.24 -13.11
CA LEU A 627 33.62 12.58 -11.88
C LEU A 627 34.58 13.73 -12.20
N THR A 628 34.34 14.89 -11.62
CA THR A 628 35.27 16.02 -11.67
C THR A 628 35.76 16.33 -10.26
N ALA A 629 37.04 16.12 -10.00
CA ALA A 629 37.69 16.42 -8.73
C ALA A 629 38.85 17.38 -8.94
N GLN A 630 38.83 18.52 -8.25
CA GLN A 630 39.85 19.57 -8.39
C GLN A 630 40.64 19.69 -7.08
N GLY A 631 41.94 19.92 -7.17
CA GLY A 631 42.79 20.12 -6.00
C GLY A 631 42.99 18.86 -5.14
N LEU A 632 43.01 17.68 -5.74
CA LEU A 632 43.29 16.40 -5.08
C LEU A 632 44.71 16.41 -4.52
N THR A 633 44.84 16.49 -3.20
CA THR A 633 46.15 16.52 -2.54
C THR A 633 46.69 15.11 -2.29
N TYR A 634 47.97 14.93 -2.59
CA TYR A 634 48.72 13.71 -2.41
C TYR A 634 49.89 13.97 -1.46
N ASP A 635 49.81 13.40 -0.24
CA ASP A 635 50.76 13.70 0.83
C ASP A 635 52.20 13.30 0.49
N GLN A 636 53.17 14.11 0.91
CA GLN A 636 54.61 13.86 0.72
C GLN A 636 55.07 12.50 1.28
N LEU A 637 54.42 11.98 2.33
CA LEU A 637 54.75 10.68 2.95
C LEU A 637 54.30 9.50 2.08
N ASN A 638 53.35 9.72 1.17
CA ASN A 638 52.85 8.69 0.26
C ASN A 638 53.63 8.70 -1.07
N VAL A 639 54.50 9.67 -1.30
CA VAL A 639 55.32 9.75 -2.53
C VAL A 639 56.45 8.72 -2.48
N GLY A 640 56.44 7.78 -3.41
CA GLY A 640 57.47 6.76 -3.54
C GLY A 640 58.74 7.26 -4.26
N SER A 641 59.82 6.48 -4.18
CA SER A 641 61.09 6.75 -4.87
C SER A 641 61.15 6.17 -6.30
N GLY A 642 60.08 5.55 -6.77
CA GLY A 642 59.99 4.88 -8.07
C GLY A 642 58.97 3.75 -8.06
N PHE A 643 58.92 2.98 -9.14
CA PHE A 643 58.08 1.79 -9.26
C PHE A 643 58.92 0.54 -9.49
N SER A 644 58.45 -0.57 -8.93
CA SER A 644 58.97 -1.90 -9.22
C SER A 644 57.90 -2.73 -9.94
N TYR A 645 58.33 -3.64 -10.80
CA TYR A 645 57.45 -4.52 -11.57
C TYR A 645 57.62 -5.97 -11.11
N ALA A 646 56.54 -6.55 -10.59
CA ALA A 646 56.47 -7.92 -10.11
C ALA A 646 55.02 -8.42 -10.22
N ASP A 647 54.84 -9.73 -10.42
CA ASP A 647 53.50 -10.36 -10.52
C ASP A 647 52.60 -9.72 -11.59
N ASN A 648 53.22 -9.26 -12.69
CA ASN A 648 52.58 -8.51 -13.78
C ASN A 648 51.90 -7.19 -13.34
N GLN A 649 52.33 -6.61 -12.21
CA GLN A 649 51.78 -5.38 -11.67
C GLN A 649 52.89 -4.39 -11.27
N LEU A 650 52.54 -3.11 -11.24
CA LEU A 650 53.40 -2.04 -10.74
C LEU A 650 53.19 -1.85 -9.23
N HIS A 651 54.29 -1.78 -8.51
CA HIS A 651 54.31 -1.56 -7.06
C HIS A 651 55.11 -0.31 -6.74
N LEU A 652 54.50 0.63 -6.02
CA LEU A 652 55.17 1.84 -5.57
C LEU A 652 56.31 1.48 -4.59
N THR A 653 57.49 2.03 -4.82
CA THR A 653 58.69 1.72 -4.03
C THR A 653 58.88 2.76 -2.93
N GLY A 654 59.05 2.32 -1.68
CA GLY A 654 59.41 3.18 -0.56
C GLY A 654 58.25 3.95 0.09
N ALA A 655 57.02 3.75 -0.37
CA ALA A 655 55.79 4.30 0.22
C ALA A 655 54.62 3.33 0.04
N THR A 656 53.55 3.47 0.82
CA THR A 656 52.32 2.67 0.70
C THR A 656 51.47 3.08 -0.50
N GLY A 657 51.63 4.32 -0.97
CA GLY A 657 50.87 4.87 -2.08
C GLY A 657 49.41 5.15 -1.74
N GLY A 658 48.66 5.54 -2.78
CA GLY A 658 47.25 5.89 -2.69
C GLY A 658 46.89 7.27 -2.12
N LEU A 659 45.74 7.76 -2.57
CA LEU A 659 44.97 8.86 -2.00
C LEU A 659 44.46 8.47 -0.61
N ALA A 660 44.27 9.46 0.25
CA ALA A 660 43.71 9.27 1.59
C ALA A 660 42.29 8.67 1.53
N GLU A 661 41.50 9.12 0.54
CA GLU A 661 40.20 8.57 0.19
C GLU A 661 40.24 8.20 -1.31
N PRO A 662 40.13 6.91 -1.67
CA PRO A 662 40.04 6.49 -3.06
C PRO A 662 38.83 7.13 -3.75
N LEU A 663 39.00 7.50 -5.02
CA LEU A 663 37.90 8.02 -5.84
C LEU A 663 37.09 6.86 -6.39
N ARG A 664 35.83 7.10 -6.78
CA ARG A 664 34.96 6.07 -7.34
C ARG A 664 34.61 6.41 -8.79
N VAL A 665 34.89 5.48 -9.71
CA VAL A 665 34.77 5.71 -11.16
C VAL A 665 34.02 4.56 -11.83
N LYS A 666 33.28 4.85 -12.90
CA LYS A 666 32.63 3.81 -13.73
C LYS A 666 33.68 3.07 -14.58
N PRO A 667 33.69 1.72 -14.61
CA PRO A 667 34.45 0.96 -15.60
C PRO A 667 34.11 1.40 -17.04
N GLY A 668 35.11 1.51 -17.91
CA GLY A 668 34.96 2.07 -19.26
C GLY A 668 34.94 3.60 -19.34
N ALA A 669 34.98 4.33 -18.23
CA ALA A 669 35.08 5.79 -18.25
C ALA A 669 36.42 6.26 -18.80
N GLU A 670 36.40 7.33 -19.61
CA GLU A 670 37.59 8.05 -20.03
C GLU A 670 37.91 9.13 -19.00
N CYS A 671 39.09 9.06 -18.40
CA CYS A 671 39.55 9.91 -17.32
C CYS A 671 40.81 10.67 -17.70
N THR A 672 40.88 11.95 -17.38
CA THR A 672 42.07 12.79 -17.53
C THR A 672 42.56 13.27 -16.17
N VAL A 673 43.78 12.88 -15.79
CA VAL A 673 44.47 13.40 -14.59
C VAL A 673 45.47 14.47 -15.00
N THR A 674 45.48 15.62 -14.32
CA THR A 674 46.35 16.76 -14.61
C THR A 674 47.00 17.29 -13.33
N ALA A 675 48.30 17.54 -13.32
CA ALA A 675 48.97 18.15 -12.16
C ALA A 675 48.62 19.65 -12.07
N ASN A 676 48.16 20.10 -10.89
CA ASN A 676 47.73 21.48 -10.65
C ASN A 676 48.26 22.02 -9.29
N PRO A 677 49.16 23.02 -9.26
CA PRO A 677 49.72 23.70 -10.42
C PRO A 677 50.68 22.79 -11.18
N ALA A 678 50.88 23.10 -12.47
CA ALA A 678 51.90 22.43 -13.26
C ALA A 678 53.27 22.53 -12.54
N PRO A 679 54.04 21.43 -12.44
CA PRO A 679 55.35 21.43 -11.80
C PRO A 679 56.26 22.55 -12.33
N ALA A 680 56.80 23.35 -11.39
CA ALA A 680 57.60 24.51 -11.72
C ALA A 680 58.94 24.12 -12.38
N GLY A 681 59.38 24.93 -13.34
CA GLY A 681 60.69 24.80 -13.96
C GLY A 681 61.83 25.24 -13.04
N HIS A 682 63.02 24.71 -13.27
CA HIS A 682 64.23 25.05 -12.51
C HIS A 682 65.48 24.92 -13.39
N ASP A 683 66.43 25.85 -13.26
CA ASP A 683 67.62 25.93 -14.12
C ASP A 683 68.55 24.71 -14.01
N ALA A 684 68.60 24.08 -12.82
CA ALA A 684 69.34 22.84 -12.59
C ALA A 684 68.78 21.61 -13.34
N LEU A 685 67.55 21.68 -13.87
CA LEU A 685 66.95 20.59 -14.63
C LEU A 685 67.51 20.53 -16.04
N ARG A 686 67.59 19.31 -16.57
CA ARG A 686 68.04 19.06 -17.93
C ARG A 686 67.12 19.74 -18.96
N PRO A 687 67.65 20.47 -19.95
CA PRO A 687 66.86 21.04 -21.04
C PRO A 687 66.25 19.97 -21.92
N THR A 688 65.08 20.28 -22.45
CA THR A 688 64.39 19.36 -23.35
C THR A 688 65.15 19.10 -24.66
N PRO A 689 65.00 17.92 -25.27
CA PRO A 689 65.79 17.50 -26.42
C PRO A 689 65.27 18.13 -27.72
N THR A 690 65.45 19.43 -27.87
CA THR A 690 65.65 20.06 -29.17
C THR A 690 67.06 20.60 -29.11
N GLY A 691 68.00 19.89 -29.74
CA GLY A 691 69.44 20.01 -29.54
C GLY A 691 69.95 21.45 -29.39
N GLU A 692 70.94 21.62 -28.50
CA GLU A 692 71.68 22.87 -28.24
C GLU A 692 70.86 24.16 -28.09
N ASP A 693 69.53 24.12 -27.96
CA ASP A 693 68.72 25.31 -27.75
C ASP A 693 68.77 25.73 -26.27
N PRO A 694 69.49 26.83 -25.92
CA PRO A 694 69.58 27.30 -24.55
C PRO A 694 68.26 27.91 -24.03
N THR A 695 67.24 28.05 -24.90
CA THR A 695 65.91 28.59 -24.57
C THR A 695 64.87 27.51 -24.30
N ALA A 696 65.23 26.23 -24.43
CA ALA A 696 64.39 25.09 -24.15
C ALA A 696 63.92 25.07 -22.67
N ALA A 697 62.63 24.80 -22.45
CA ALA A 697 62.05 24.75 -21.11
C ALA A 697 62.75 23.70 -20.23
N ARG A 698 62.99 24.05 -18.96
CA ARG A 698 63.63 23.20 -17.95
C ARG A 698 62.63 22.82 -16.85
N THR A 699 61.64 22.00 -17.20
CA THR A 699 60.59 21.52 -16.27
C THR A 699 60.76 20.05 -15.93
N PRO A 700 60.25 19.57 -14.77
CA PRO A 700 60.27 18.15 -14.45
C PRO A 700 59.48 17.34 -15.49
N TYR A 701 60.03 16.20 -15.90
CA TYR A 701 59.32 15.26 -16.75
C TYR A 701 58.23 14.57 -15.95
N THR A 702 57.02 14.50 -16.48
CA THR A 702 55.90 13.77 -15.88
C THR A 702 55.40 12.74 -16.86
N TYR A 703 55.43 11.49 -16.45
CA TYR A 703 55.02 10.37 -17.27
C TYR A 703 54.25 9.36 -16.44
N PHE A 704 53.51 8.52 -17.14
CA PHE A 704 52.57 7.60 -16.55
C PHE A 704 52.94 6.19 -16.96
N LEU A 705 52.96 5.29 -15.99
CA LEU A 705 53.28 3.89 -16.22
C LEU A 705 51.99 3.08 -16.30
N GLY A 706 52.01 2.07 -17.17
CA GLY A 706 50.96 1.08 -17.30
C GLY A 706 51.55 -0.30 -17.50
N THR A 707 50.69 -1.30 -17.62
CA THR A 707 51.11 -2.69 -17.84
C THR A 707 50.21 -3.35 -18.87
N ASP A 708 50.78 -4.23 -19.69
CA ASP A 708 50.04 -5.12 -20.58
C ASP A 708 50.66 -6.53 -20.57
N ALA A 709 50.23 -7.38 -21.51
CA ALA A 709 50.77 -8.73 -21.68
C ALA A 709 52.27 -8.77 -22.06
N THR A 710 52.84 -7.65 -22.51
CA THR A 710 54.23 -7.52 -22.96
C THR A 710 55.17 -6.95 -21.90
N GLY A 711 54.63 -6.30 -20.86
CA GLY A 711 55.38 -5.83 -19.70
C GLY A 711 54.95 -4.44 -19.24
N VAL A 712 55.92 -3.62 -18.85
CA VAL A 712 55.69 -2.24 -18.43
C VAL A 712 55.64 -1.32 -19.65
N LEU A 713 54.61 -0.49 -19.69
CA LEU A 713 54.41 0.54 -20.69
C LEU A 713 54.56 1.92 -20.07
N VAL A 714 54.76 2.90 -20.93
CA VAL A 714 54.86 4.28 -20.54
C VAL A 714 54.18 5.23 -21.52
N SER A 715 53.64 6.32 -21.00
CA SER A 715 52.85 7.32 -21.73
C SER A 715 53.62 7.98 -22.88
N GLY A 716 52.97 8.13 -24.03
CA GLY A 716 53.41 8.87 -25.21
C GLY A 716 52.46 10.02 -25.54
N ASP A 717 52.19 10.25 -26.82
CA ASP A 717 51.29 11.32 -27.30
C ASP A 717 49.86 11.13 -26.79
N THR A 718 49.18 12.25 -26.50
CA THR A 718 47.72 12.31 -26.26
C THR A 718 47.04 13.01 -27.43
N PRO A 719 46.49 12.26 -28.42
CA PRO A 719 45.75 12.86 -29.52
C PRO A 719 44.47 13.55 -29.01
N THR A 720 44.00 14.57 -29.72
CA THR A 720 42.76 15.27 -29.36
C THR A 720 41.56 14.32 -29.38
N GLY A 721 40.90 14.16 -28.22
CA GLY A 721 39.72 13.31 -28.06
C GLY A 721 40.01 11.81 -28.08
N GLN A 722 41.23 11.40 -27.74
CA GLN A 722 41.59 9.99 -27.54
C GLN A 722 42.46 9.82 -26.29
N PRO A 723 42.45 8.61 -25.69
CA PRO A 723 43.36 8.29 -24.60
C PRO A 723 44.83 8.45 -24.98
N THR A 724 45.66 8.73 -23.98
CA THR A 724 47.11 8.78 -24.12
C THR A 724 47.64 7.44 -24.60
N SER A 725 48.46 7.47 -25.65
CA SER A 725 49.13 6.28 -26.17
C SER A 725 50.14 5.73 -25.17
N MET A 726 50.29 4.40 -25.12
CA MET A 726 51.23 3.71 -24.22
C MET A 726 52.21 2.87 -25.04
N SER A 727 53.50 2.89 -24.69
CA SER A 727 54.57 2.18 -25.41
C SER A 727 55.60 1.57 -24.45
N SER A 728 56.29 0.51 -24.87
CA SER A 728 57.43 -0.06 -24.13
C SER A 728 58.78 0.57 -24.53
N THR A 729 58.80 1.50 -25.49
CA THR A 729 60.02 2.18 -25.92
C THR A 729 60.68 2.94 -24.76
N GLY A 730 61.99 2.76 -24.58
CA GLY A 730 62.77 3.43 -23.53
C GLY A 730 62.58 2.85 -22.12
N VAL A 731 61.73 1.84 -21.93
CA VAL A 731 61.52 1.19 -20.63
C VAL A 731 62.45 0.00 -20.45
N THR A 732 63.17 -0.03 -19.33
CA THR A 732 64.05 -1.14 -18.94
C THR A 732 63.83 -1.50 -17.47
N LEU A 733 64.23 -2.72 -17.08
CA LEU A 733 64.19 -3.16 -15.68
C LEU A 733 65.61 -3.35 -15.15
N ASP A 734 65.91 -2.74 -14.01
CA ASP A 734 67.14 -3.01 -13.24
C ASP A 734 66.78 -3.87 -12.02
N GLY A 735 66.95 -5.18 -12.16
CA GLY A 735 66.30 -6.14 -11.26
C GLY A 735 64.78 -6.07 -11.44
N THR A 736 64.06 -5.63 -10.40
CA THR A 736 62.62 -5.36 -10.45
C THR A 736 62.29 -3.88 -10.60
N GLN A 737 63.28 -2.98 -10.50
CA GLN A 737 63.04 -1.53 -10.56
C GLN A 737 62.78 -1.09 -12.00
N VAL A 738 61.70 -0.35 -12.22
CA VAL A 738 61.40 0.26 -13.53
C VAL A 738 62.32 1.46 -13.75
N LYS A 739 63.00 1.48 -14.90
CA LYS A 739 63.79 2.61 -15.38
C LYS A 739 63.29 3.04 -16.74
N VAL A 740 63.15 4.34 -16.94
CA VAL A 740 62.88 4.89 -18.26
C VAL A 740 64.03 5.77 -18.71
N ASP A 741 64.54 5.47 -19.90
CA ASP A 741 65.45 6.33 -20.62
C ASP A 741 64.69 7.48 -21.29
N ALA A 742 64.77 8.65 -20.67
CA ALA A 742 64.15 9.88 -21.19
C ALA A 742 64.74 10.37 -22.53
N THR A 743 65.82 9.76 -23.04
CA THR A 743 66.37 10.11 -24.37
C THR A 743 65.71 9.35 -25.51
N ASP A 744 65.07 8.21 -25.22
CA ASP A 744 64.39 7.37 -26.20
C ASP A 744 62.89 7.62 -26.27
N VAL A 745 62.35 8.46 -25.38
CA VAL A 745 60.94 8.85 -25.37
C VAL A 745 60.79 10.36 -25.62
N GLY A 746 59.81 10.74 -26.43
CA GLY A 746 59.72 12.05 -27.07
C GLY A 746 59.25 13.19 -26.15
N ALA A 747 58.71 14.26 -26.76
CA ALA A 747 58.36 15.48 -26.04
C ALA A 747 57.10 15.34 -25.16
N GLU A 748 56.43 14.20 -25.24
CA GLU A 748 55.08 13.94 -24.75
C GLU A 748 55.02 13.81 -23.22
N TRP A 749 56.16 13.60 -22.56
CA TRP A 749 56.35 13.42 -21.11
C TRP A 749 56.30 14.75 -20.34
N LYS A 750 55.75 15.78 -20.97
CA LYS A 750 55.75 17.17 -20.50
C LYS A 750 54.35 17.77 -20.50
N THR A 751 53.34 16.97 -20.80
CA THR A 751 51.94 17.42 -20.79
C THR A 751 51.42 17.59 -19.38
N HIS A 752 52.10 17.02 -18.37
CA HIS A 752 51.67 17.00 -16.95
C HIS A 752 50.22 16.52 -16.80
N SER A 753 49.74 15.77 -17.80
CA SER A 753 48.35 15.39 -17.99
C SER A 753 48.31 14.06 -18.74
N PHE A 754 47.38 13.19 -18.34
CA PHE A 754 47.24 11.84 -18.87
C PHE A 754 45.78 11.42 -18.95
N THR A 755 45.38 10.97 -20.14
CA THR A 755 44.03 10.50 -20.42
C THR A 755 44.06 8.99 -20.56
N PHE A 756 43.21 8.28 -19.81
CA PHE A 756 43.14 6.82 -19.80
C PHE A 756 41.70 6.34 -19.76
N VAL A 757 41.48 5.09 -20.16
CA VAL A 757 40.18 4.42 -20.04
C VAL A 757 40.27 3.44 -18.89
N VAL A 758 39.30 3.51 -17.97
CA VAL A 758 39.18 2.55 -16.87
C VAL A 758 38.82 1.17 -17.46
N PRO A 759 39.54 0.08 -17.15
CA PRO A 759 39.20 -1.23 -17.70
C PRO A 759 37.78 -1.67 -17.31
N GLU A 760 37.03 -2.24 -18.27
CA GLU A 760 35.62 -2.64 -18.06
C GLU A 760 35.47 -3.75 -17.00
N ASP A 761 36.47 -4.61 -16.86
CA ASP A 761 36.47 -5.78 -15.96
C ASP A 761 37.23 -5.57 -14.65
N ALA A 762 37.71 -4.35 -14.38
CA ALA A 762 38.47 -4.05 -13.18
C ALA A 762 37.57 -3.97 -11.93
N GLU A 763 38.04 -4.47 -10.79
CA GLU A 763 37.42 -4.24 -9.47
C GLU A 763 38.01 -3.00 -8.76
N SER A 764 39.22 -2.60 -9.17
CA SER A 764 39.87 -1.34 -8.80
C SER A 764 40.89 -0.96 -9.88
N HIS A 765 41.20 0.33 -10.01
CA HIS A 765 42.16 0.86 -10.96
C HIS A 765 43.16 1.79 -10.27
N ARG A 766 44.45 1.63 -10.60
CA ARG A 766 45.55 2.45 -10.08
C ARG A 766 46.30 3.11 -11.21
N VAL A 767 46.43 4.42 -11.14
CA VAL A 767 47.21 5.22 -12.09
C VAL A 767 48.59 5.48 -11.50
N SER A 768 49.64 5.05 -12.21
CA SER A 768 51.03 5.21 -11.76
C SER A 768 51.65 6.46 -12.37
N VAL A 769 51.85 7.50 -11.57
CA VAL A 769 52.41 8.80 -11.97
C VAL A 769 53.86 8.90 -11.55
N VAL A 770 54.75 9.35 -12.45
CA VAL A 770 56.16 9.57 -12.14
C VAL A 770 56.57 10.98 -12.50
N HIS A 771 57.08 11.71 -11.49
CA HIS A 771 57.75 12.99 -11.67
C HIS A 771 59.27 12.79 -11.62
N ALA A 772 59.96 12.98 -12.74
CA ALA A 772 61.40 12.85 -12.85
C ALA A 772 62.10 14.22 -12.85
N TYR A 773 62.98 14.41 -11.86
CA TYR A 773 63.83 15.59 -11.69
C TYR A 773 65.25 15.27 -12.14
N ASP A 774 65.42 15.04 -13.44
CA ASP A 774 66.74 14.78 -14.02
C ASP A 774 67.57 16.07 -14.06
N LEU A 775 68.73 16.03 -13.41
CA LEU A 775 69.64 17.18 -13.36
C LEU A 775 70.40 17.30 -14.68
N ASP A 776 70.70 18.53 -15.10
CA ASP A 776 71.58 18.76 -16.25
C ASP A 776 73.01 18.32 -15.88
N ARG A 777 73.39 17.12 -16.31
CA ARG A 777 74.71 16.51 -16.07
C ARG A 777 75.66 16.63 -17.26
N ARG A 778 75.31 17.43 -18.27
CA ARG A 778 76.17 17.64 -19.45
C ARG A 778 77.46 18.35 -19.06
N ASP A 779 78.56 17.96 -19.68
CA ASP A 779 79.85 18.62 -19.50
C ASP A 779 79.80 20.06 -20.00
N ILE A 780 80.38 21.00 -19.25
CA ILE A 780 80.50 22.40 -19.64
C ILE A 780 81.82 22.58 -20.39
N ASP A 781 81.77 22.72 -21.71
CA ASP A 781 82.93 23.04 -22.54
C ASP A 781 83.20 24.56 -22.54
N ILE A 782 84.20 25.00 -21.77
CA ILE A 782 84.65 26.39 -21.75
C ILE A 782 85.77 26.59 -22.78
N THR A 783 85.45 27.24 -23.90
CA THR A 783 86.46 27.63 -24.90
C THR A 783 86.69 29.14 -24.89
N LYS A 784 87.96 29.55 -24.86
CA LYS A 784 88.38 30.96 -24.97
C LYS A 784 89.38 31.13 -26.10
N ALA A 785 89.02 31.92 -27.11
CA ALA A 785 89.96 32.39 -28.13
C ALA A 785 90.78 33.57 -27.57
N VAL A 786 92.11 33.50 -27.66
CA VAL A 786 93.01 34.59 -27.23
C VAL A 786 93.78 35.09 -28.46
N ALA A 787 93.74 36.40 -28.73
CA ALA A 787 94.56 37.01 -29.78
C ALA A 787 95.88 37.53 -29.16
N GLY A 788 96.98 36.80 -29.35
CA GLY A 788 98.33 37.19 -28.88
C GLY A 788 99.07 36.10 -28.11
N ALA A 789 100.32 36.37 -27.72
CA ALA A 789 101.19 35.41 -27.02
C ALA A 789 100.61 35.00 -25.65
N SER A 790 100.64 33.70 -25.36
CA SER A 790 100.12 33.06 -24.16
C SER A 790 100.60 33.75 -22.88
N ILE A 791 99.66 34.18 -22.04
CA ILE A 791 99.93 34.62 -20.68
C ILE A 791 99.74 33.38 -19.79
N GLU A 792 100.79 32.98 -19.06
CA GLU A 792 100.84 31.84 -18.13
C GLU A 792 100.06 32.06 -16.81
N ASP A 793 98.99 32.86 -16.80
CA ASP A 793 98.21 33.07 -15.59
C ASP A 793 97.11 32.00 -15.42
N LYS A 794 97.04 31.44 -14.21
CA LYS A 794 95.98 30.51 -13.80
C LYS A 794 94.66 31.28 -13.73
N PHE A 795 93.72 30.95 -14.62
CA PHE A 795 92.35 31.45 -14.53
C PHE A 795 91.59 30.66 -13.45
N ALA A 796 90.88 31.38 -12.59
CA ALA A 796 89.88 30.81 -11.71
C ALA A 796 88.50 31.05 -12.35
N PHE A 797 87.74 29.98 -12.54
CA PHE A 797 86.35 30.06 -12.99
C PHE A 797 85.45 29.73 -11.81
N GLN A 798 84.40 30.53 -11.61
CA GLN A 798 83.26 30.16 -10.79
C GLN A 798 82.10 29.87 -11.73
N TYR A 799 81.47 28.73 -11.55
CA TYR A 799 80.18 28.42 -12.16
C TYR A 799 79.19 28.11 -11.04
N SER A 800 77.95 28.54 -11.22
CA SER A 800 76.81 28.22 -10.37
C SER A 800 75.93 27.24 -11.13
N LEU A 801 75.40 26.22 -10.45
CA LEU A 801 74.36 25.34 -11.00
C LEU A 801 72.95 25.88 -10.72
N ASP A 802 72.84 26.96 -9.94
CA ASP A 802 71.58 27.52 -9.44
C ASP A 802 71.28 28.91 -10.04
N GLY A 803 72.03 29.30 -11.09
CA GLY A 803 72.09 30.69 -11.60
C GLY A 803 73.28 31.46 -11.04
#